data_AF-A0A960K3R3-F1
#
_entry.id   AF-A0A960K3R3-F1
#
_cell.length_a   1.000
_cell.length_b   1.000
_cell.length_c   1.000
_cell.angle_alpha   90.00
_cell.angle_beta   90.00
_cell.angle_gamma   90.00
#
_symmetry.space_group_name_H-M   'P 1'
#
loop_
_entity.id
_entity.type
_entity.pdbx_description
1 polymer ?
#
loop_
_entity_poly.entity_id
_entity_poly.type
_entity_poly.pdbx_seq_one_letter_code
_entity_poly.pdbx_strand_id
1 'polypeptide(L)'
;SWLRVGDRLLFLASTDSRYYLLGSLSPDGPVEILAQSAYFRWMKDLQAFSDGAVFLQSSEDPYEVWQTDGTAAGTHRLFELPASPQSSNPGKLLRHGESLFMSTEEFSHVRLWATDGVEGAAISVDLGPGDSRLQLRQLASNGEELLVSTSEGYYRISPSGEKGELLFPREGGAAFLLQGRQLFFSRADEEVGIEPWVGDVKTGESRLLRDLAPGTVRDHGGLHPRHSSPGHFTAFANAIYFFGRDGAAEPNLWRTDGSAAGTVSVGVVPPLDTSGGETLVATEDQLFLVARQGIWVLGRSEASAREVLRFPPSSWVKKAVAFRDRLLFVESHFRGTTPELLAPAPLWSTDGTAAGTREVFRSDLPWVEPEELTAAGLTLYFTAQTAGQGRELWATDGTAEGTRLVKDIAPGPASSEPRDLRAVAGRLFFSADDGIHGQEPWVSDGTEEGTRLLADVDEGPLASFPREFTPMGDEIFFSAQRSDAGRELFALERPAALRCQPSERRLCLHEGRLGVELDWSDPQTRTPGIGQARSWSDTSGSFAVSQGGSADVVVKALDAHLLNGSFWFFSGGVSEREVWVTATDFSTGRTRTFHHLPGDLCGQVAFSSFGDEPLVPTQTSSESRAPTPPGPGETAALPDETCPVPLDAHLLQGNRFAVQVRWQTRRGGGRQGTARPASSSEESATYSFFRPENLDLLVQVLDRRQETGHFQVRWGALTDVAYQIDVTDLSTCELRTYTHSEGDLCGGSDAAAF
;
A
#
# COMPACT_ATOMS: atom_id res chain seq x y z
N SER A 1 2.87 -17.34 -15.01
CA SER A 1 1.97 -16.69 -14.03
C SER A 1 1.92 -17.47 -12.74
N TRP A 2 2.30 -16.85 -11.63
CA TRP A 2 2.08 -17.34 -10.27
C TRP A 2 1.72 -16.21 -9.32
N LEU A 3 1.17 -16.57 -8.17
CA LEU A 3 0.94 -15.66 -7.06
C LEU A 3 1.04 -16.37 -5.71
N ARG A 4 1.25 -15.58 -4.65
CA ARG A 4 1.28 -16.04 -3.26
C ARG A 4 -0.13 -16.04 -2.67
N VAL A 5 -0.47 -17.10 -1.94
CA VAL A 5 -1.65 -17.20 -1.08
C VAL A 5 -1.19 -17.74 0.27
N GLY A 6 -1.23 -16.89 1.30
CA GLY A 6 -0.73 -17.25 2.63
C GLY A 6 0.76 -17.66 2.59
N ASP A 7 1.01 -18.91 2.99
CA ASP A 7 2.31 -19.59 2.98
C ASP A 7 2.51 -20.52 1.77
N ARG A 8 1.63 -20.44 0.76
CA ARG A 8 1.71 -21.24 -0.47
C ARG A 8 1.94 -20.39 -1.71
N LEU A 9 2.66 -20.96 -2.67
CA LEU A 9 2.75 -20.43 -4.01
C LEU A 9 1.80 -21.21 -4.93
N LEU A 10 1.02 -20.46 -5.72
CA LEU A 10 0.22 -21.01 -6.80
C LEU A 10 0.81 -20.64 -8.14
N PHE A 11 0.96 -21.61 -9.03
CA PHE A 11 1.54 -21.38 -10.35
C PHE A 11 0.76 -22.08 -11.45
N LEU A 12 0.62 -21.39 -12.58
CA LEU A 12 0.02 -21.91 -13.79
C LEU A 12 1.09 -22.60 -14.64
N ALA A 13 0.90 -23.89 -14.88
CA ALA A 13 1.73 -24.71 -15.75
C ALA A 13 0.92 -25.25 -16.93
N SER A 14 1.61 -25.70 -17.98
CA SER A 14 0.96 -26.31 -19.15
C SER A 14 1.82 -27.42 -19.75
N THR A 15 1.16 -28.46 -20.26
CA THR A 15 1.72 -29.44 -21.20
C THR A 15 1.13 -29.21 -22.58
N ASP A 16 1.59 -29.95 -23.59
CA ASP A 16 1.06 -29.90 -24.96
C ASP A 16 -0.46 -30.14 -25.07
N SER A 17 -1.08 -30.70 -24.02
CA SER A 17 -2.50 -31.08 -24.03
C SER A 17 -3.31 -30.57 -22.84
N ARG A 18 -2.69 -29.91 -21.83
CA ARG A 18 -3.39 -29.46 -20.61
C ARG A 18 -2.77 -28.22 -19.98
N TYR A 19 -3.58 -27.47 -19.24
CA TYR A 19 -3.13 -26.50 -18.25
C TYR A 19 -3.33 -27.04 -16.83
N TYR A 20 -2.49 -26.62 -15.90
CA TYR A 20 -2.53 -27.00 -14.48
C TYR A 20 -2.37 -25.77 -13.61
N LEU A 21 -3.21 -25.65 -12.57
CA LEU A 21 -2.92 -24.81 -11.43
C LEU A 21 -2.29 -25.71 -10.36
N LEU A 22 -1.10 -25.35 -9.94
CA LEU A 22 -0.28 -26.12 -9.04
C LEU A 22 -0.04 -25.32 -7.76
N GLY A 23 -0.02 -26.00 -6.62
CA GLY A 23 0.22 -25.43 -5.31
C GLY A 23 1.44 -26.07 -4.67
N SER A 24 2.27 -25.27 -4.02
CA SER A 24 3.35 -25.80 -3.19
C SER A 24 3.61 -24.94 -1.95
N LEU A 25 4.03 -25.60 -0.87
CA LEU A 25 4.53 -24.97 0.36
C LEU A 25 6.00 -24.55 0.25
N SER A 26 6.74 -25.15 -0.67
CA SER A 26 8.16 -24.86 -0.90
C SER A 26 8.58 -25.37 -2.28
N PRO A 27 9.69 -24.89 -2.85
CA PRO A 27 10.13 -25.28 -4.20
C PRO A 27 10.45 -26.77 -4.31
N ASP A 28 11.07 -27.35 -3.29
CA ASP A 28 11.42 -28.77 -3.20
C ASP A 28 10.29 -29.62 -2.58
N GLY A 29 9.19 -28.97 -2.21
CA GLY A 29 8.03 -29.59 -1.62
C GLY A 29 7.21 -30.38 -2.66
N PRO A 30 6.41 -31.35 -2.21
CA PRO A 30 5.49 -32.04 -3.10
C PRO A 30 4.53 -31.02 -3.73
N VAL A 31 4.52 -30.97 -5.07
CA VAL A 31 3.59 -30.15 -5.83
C VAL A 31 2.23 -30.81 -5.86
N GLU A 32 1.22 -30.04 -5.49
CA GLU A 32 -0.16 -30.47 -5.47
C GLU A 32 -0.88 -29.93 -6.71
N ILE A 33 -1.54 -30.81 -7.49
CA ILE A 33 -2.40 -30.37 -8.59
C ILE A 33 -3.69 -29.84 -7.98
N LEU A 34 -3.84 -28.52 -8.00
CA LEU A 34 -5.00 -27.81 -7.49
C LEU A 34 -6.15 -27.88 -8.49
N ALA A 35 -5.85 -27.57 -9.76
CA ALA A 35 -6.81 -27.68 -10.86
C ALA A 35 -6.11 -28.08 -12.17
N GLN A 36 -6.88 -28.64 -13.10
CA GLN A 36 -6.39 -28.95 -14.44
C GLN A 36 -7.46 -28.73 -15.50
N SER A 37 -7.01 -28.42 -16.71
CA SER A 37 -7.85 -28.05 -17.84
C SER A 37 -7.27 -28.59 -19.15
N ALA A 38 -8.09 -28.82 -20.17
CA ALA A 38 -7.58 -29.19 -21.51
C ALA A 38 -6.83 -28.00 -22.15
N TYR A 39 -5.89 -28.23 -23.08
CA TYR A 39 -5.03 -27.19 -23.69
C TYR A 39 -5.78 -26.06 -24.40
N PHE A 40 -7.03 -26.26 -24.81
CA PHE A 40 -7.81 -25.16 -25.37
C PHE A 40 -8.43 -24.29 -24.28
N ARG A 41 -8.57 -24.78 -23.04
CA ARG A 41 -9.22 -24.11 -21.91
C ARG A 41 -8.20 -23.42 -21.02
N TRP A 42 -7.96 -22.14 -21.28
CA TRP A 42 -7.03 -21.30 -20.53
C TRP A 42 -7.48 -21.08 -19.08
N MET A 43 -6.51 -20.89 -18.19
CA MET A 43 -6.75 -20.30 -16.88
C MET A 43 -6.28 -18.84 -16.89
N LYS A 44 -7.16 -17.91 -16.50
CA LYS A 44 -6.93 -16.46 -16.54
C LYS A 44 -7.38 -15.78 -15.26
N ASP A 45 -6.95 -14.52 -15.09
CA ASP A 45 -7.32 -13.64 -13.98
C ASP A 45 -7.10 -14.28 -12.60
N LEU A 46 -5.97 -14.99 -12.43
CA LEU A 46 -5.54 -15.52 -11.14
C LEU A 46 -5.26 -14.33 -10.20
N GLN A 47 -6.06 -14.18 -9.14
CA GLN A 47 -5.99 -13.09 -8.18
C GLN A 47 -5.84 -13.62 -6.75
N ALA A 48 -4.90 -13.05 -6.00
CA ALA A 48 -4.63 -13.40 -4.62
C ALA A 48 -5.49 -12.56 -3.67
N PHE A 49 -5.97 -13.21 -2.61
CA PHE A 49 -6.61 -12.60 -1.46
C PHE A 49 -5.94 -13.12 -0.17
N SER A 50 -6.31 -12.55 0.98
CA SER A 50 -5.69 -12.86 2.27
C SER A 50 -5.86 -14.32 2.73
N ASP A 51 -6.86 -15.03 2.21
CA ASP A 51 -7.29 -16.38 2.61
C ASP A 51 -7.36 -17.37 1.42
N GLY A 52 -6.90 -16.98 0.23
CA GLY A 52 -7.09 -17.80 -0.96
C GLY A 52 -6.66 -17.11 -2.26
N ALA A 53 -6.77 -17.84 -3.37
CA ALA A 53 -6.79 -17.29 -4.71
C ALA A 53 -8.07 -17.68 -5.44
N VAL A 54 -8.41 -16.85 -6.41
CA VAL A 54 -9.52 -17.09 -7.33
C VAL A 54 -8.99 -17.02 -8.75
N PHE A 55 -9.50 -17.88 -9.62
CA PHE A 55 -9.15 -17.90 -11.03
C PHE A 55 -10.34 -18.30 -11.91
N LEU A 56 -10.24 -17.93 -13.18
CA LEU A 56 -11.18 -18.31 -14.22
C LEU A 56 -10.57 -19.45 -15.04
N GLN A 57 -11.36 -20.47 -15.35
CA GLN A 57 -10.95 -21.60 -16.20
C GLN A 57 -11.96 -21.78 -17.34
N SER A 58 -11.58 -21.54 -18.61
CA SER A 58 -12.29 -22.03 -19.81
C SER A 58 -11.60 -21.65 -21.15
N SER A 59 -12.04 -22.31 -22.24
CA SER A 59 -11.62 -22.10 -23.64
C SER A 59 -12.60 -21.24 -24.40
N GLU A 60 -13.88 -21.47 -24.15
CA GLU A 60 -15.09 -20.87 -24.72
C GLU A 60 -16.24 -21.23 -23.76
N ASP A 61 -17.35 -20.49 -23.81
CA ASP A 61 -18.50 -20.69 -22.92
C ASP A 61 -18.88 -22.18 -22.73
N PRO A 62 -19.18 -22.62 -21.48
CA PRO A 62 -19.26 -21.82 -20.25
C PRO A 62 -17.90 -21.57 -19.57
N TYR A 63 -17.78 -20.46 -18.85
CA TYR A 63 -16.63 -20.14 -17.99
C TYR A 63 -16.82 -20.70 -16.59
N GLU A 64 -15.75 -21.21 -15.98
CA GLU A 64 -15.79 -21.70 -14.60
C GLU A 64 -15.00 -20.76 -13.69
N VAL A 65 -15.57 -20.43 -12.53
CA VAL A 65 -14.92 -19.64 -11.48
C VAL A 65 -14.51 -20.60 -10.37
N TRP A 66 -13.24 -20.56 -9.99
CA TRP A 66 -12.64 -21.48 -9.04
C TRP A 66 -11.98 -20.72 -7.90
N GLN A 67 -12.01 -21.32 -6.71
CA GLN A 67 -11.27 -20.85 -5.53
C GLN A 67 -10.33 -21.94 -5.04
N THR A 68 -9.26 -21.50 -4.42
CA THR A 68 -8.26 -22.35 -3.82
C THR A 68 -7.63 -21.66 -2.61
N ASP A 69 -7.47 -22.38 -1.50
CA ASP A 69 -6.63 -21.97 -0.37
C ASP A 69 -5.14 -22.32 -0.61
N GLY A 70 -4.82 -22.78 -1.81
CA GLY A 70 -3.51 -23.30 -2.18
C GLY A 70 -3.37 -24.82 -2.02
N THR A 71 -4.38 -25.54 -1.52
CA THR A 71 -4.41 -27.02 -1.38
C THR A 71 -5.42 -27.66 -2.34
N ALA A 72 -5.24 -28.92 -2.77
CA ALA A 72 -6.21 -29.56 -3.65
C ALA A 72 -7.53 -29.82 -2.89
N ALA A 73 -7.45 -30.09 -1.58
CA ALA A 73 -8.63 -30.24 -0.74
C ALA A 73 -9.46 -28.95 -0.65
N GLY A 74 -8.80 -27.79 -0.59
CA GLY A 74 -9.43 -26.47 -0.60
C GLY A 74 -9.61 -25.88 -1.99
N THR A 75 -9.24 -26.60 -3.05
CA THR A 75 -9.49 -26.18 -4.43
C THR A 75 -10.78 -26.77 -4.94
N HIS A 76 -11.73 -25.90 -5.25
CA HIS A 76 -13.04 -26.31 -5.69
C HIS A 76 -13.63 -25.24 -6.62
N ARG A 77 -14.57 -25.69 -7.46
CA ARG A 77 -15.27 -24.79 -8.36
C ARG A 77 -16.28 -24.02 -7.53
N LEU A 78 -16.23 -22.70 -7.57
CA LEU A 78 -17.26 -21.89 -6.93
C LEU A 78 -18.55 -21.96 -7.73
N PHE A 79 -18.49 -21.68 -9.03
CA PHE A 79 -19.66 -21.76 -9.89
C PHE A 79 -19.27 -21.80 -11.37
N GLU A 80 -20.25 -22.14 -12.20
CA GLU A 80 -20.13 -22.16 -13.66
C GLU A 80 -21.04 -21.06 -14.23
N LEU A 81 -20.47 -20.20 -15.06
CA LEU A 81 -21.22 -19.21 -15.83
C LEU A 81 -22.11 -19.93 -16.85
N PRO A 82 -23.38 -19.57 -17.03
CA PRO A 82 -24.26 -20.17 -18.02
C PRO A 82 -23.66 -20.04 -19.42
N ALA A 83 -23.75 -21.11 -20.22
CA ALA A 83 -23.31 -21.07 -21.61
C ALA A 83 -24.13 -20.01 -22.39
N SER A 84 -23.45 -19.04 -23.01
CA SER A 84 -24.09 -17.99 -23.81
C SER A 84 -23.79 -18.18 -25.30
N PRO A 85 -24.79 -18.12 -26.19
CA PRO A 85 -24.59 -18.15 -27.65
C PRO A 85 -23.72 -17.02 -28.22
N GLN A 86 -23.42 -15.97 -27.43
CA GLN A 86 -22.69 -14.78 -27.89
C GLN A 86 -21.44 -14.43 -27.05
N SER A 87 -20.90 -15.39 -26.30
CA SER A 87 -19.76 -15.26 -25.38
C SER A 87 -20.05 -14.38 -24.16
N SER A 88 -19.98 -14.96 -22.96
CA SER A 88 -19.85 -14.18 -21.73
C SER A 88 -18.42 -13.63 -21.64
N ASN A 89 -18.23 -12.31 -21.57
CA ASN A 89 -16.90 -11.74 -21.33
C ASN A 89 -16.77 -11.39 -19.84
N PRO A 90 -16.08 -12.22 -19.03
CA PRO A 90 -15.90 -11.93 -17.61
C PRO A 90 -15.02 -10.70 -17.42
N GLY A 91 -15.50 -9.77 -16.59
CA GLY A 91 -14.76 -8.61 -16.12
C GLY A 91 -13.79 -8.97 -14.99
N LYS A 92 -13.14 -7.96 -14.41
CA LYS A 92 -12.23 -8.16 -13.28
C LYS A 92 -12.99 -8.72 -12.08
N LEU A 93 -12.38 -9.69 -11.40
CA LEU A 93 -12.79 -10.10 -10.06
C LEU A 93 -12.46 -8.99 -9.05
N LEU A 94 -13.33 -8.80 -8.07
CA LEU A 94 -13.10 -7.91 -6.95
C LEU A 94 -13.62 -8.56 -5.68
N ARG A 95 -12.86 -8.44 -4.60
CA ARG A 95 -13.29 -8.89 -3.27
C ARG A 95 -13.79 -7.72 -2.45
N HIS A 96 -14.91 -7.94 -1.76
CA HIS A 96 -15.50 -6.97 -0.87
C HIS A 96 -16.07 -7.69 0.35
N GLY A 97 -15.47 -7.44 1.52
CA GLY A 97 -15.72 -8.25 2.72
C GLY A 97 -15.30 -9.70 2.52
N GLU A 98 -16.17 -10.63 2.91
CA GLU A 98 -15.97 -12.07 2.76
C GLU A 98 -16.40 -12.59 1.37
N SER A 99 -17.10 -11.77 0.59
CA SER A 99 -17.67 -12.17 -0.70
C SER A 99 -16.78 -11.78 -1.89
N LEU A 100 -16.85 -12.59 -2.93
CA LEU A 100 -16.22 -12.38 -4.23
C LEU A 100 -17.26 -11.91 -5.25
N PHE A 101 -16.88 -10.93 -6.06
CA PHE A 101 -17.74 -10.32 -7.07
C PHE A 101 -17.09 -10.33 -8.45
N MET A 102 -17.91 -10.55 -9.47
CA MET A 102 -17.53 -10.48 -10.86
C MET A 102 -18.68 -9.96 -11.71
N SER A 103 -18.40 -9.05 -12.63
CA SER A 103 -19.38 -8.65 -13.65
C SER A 103 -19.14 -9.38 -14.96
N THR A 104 -20.18 -9.86 -15.62
CA THR A 104 -20.15 -10.32 -17.02
C THR A 104 -21.00 -9.41 -17.89
N GLU A 105 -20.69 -9.39 -19.19
CA GLU A 105 -21.53 -8.76 -20.21
C GLU A 105 -22.14 -9.87 -21.09
N GLU A 106 -23.46 -9.98 -21.10
CA GLU A 106 -24.23 -10.98 -21.85
C GLU A 106 -25.33 -10.29 -22.67
N PHE A 107 -25.37 -10.43 -24.00
CA PHE A 107 -26.42 -9.85 -24.86
C PHE A 107 -26.67 -8.34 -24.65
N SER A 108 -25.62 -7.56 -24.35
CA SER A 108 -25.75 -6.15 -23.97
C SER A 108 -26.47 -5.97 -22.63
N HIS A 109 -26.33 -6.89 -21.68
CA HIS A 109 -26.71 -6.76 -20.28
C HIS A 109 -25.49 -6.94 -19.38
N VAL A 110 -25.40 -6.15 -18.31
CA VAL A 110 -24.40 -6.36 -17.26
C VAL A 110 -25.01 -7.29 -16.22
N ARG A 111 -24.38 -8.44 -16.00
CA ARG A 111 -24.77 -9.36 -14.92
C ARG A 111 -23.70 -9.36 -13.85
N LEU A 112 -24.12 -9.27 -12.60
CA LEU A 112 -23.25 -9.46 -11.45
C LEU A 112 -23.35 -10.88 -10.95
N TRP A 113 -22.20 -11.44 -10.61
CA TRP A 113 -22.03 -12.71 -9.94
C TRP A 113 -21.43 -12.43 -8.57
N ALA A 114 -22.04 -12.98 -7.54
CA ALA A 114 -21.56 -12.90 -6.18
C ALA A 114 -21.58 -14.28 -5.54
N THR A 115 -20.54 -14.56 -4.75
CA THR A 115 -20.41 -15.81 -4.00
C THR A 115 -19.69 -15.51 -2.69
N ASP A 116 -20.08 -16.21 -1.64
CA ASP A 116 -19.44 -16.24 -0.32
C ASP A 116 -18.27 -17.24 -0.27
N GLY A 117 -17.91 -17.84 -1.41
CA GLY A 117 -16.89 -18.88 -1.49
C GLY A 117 -17.42 -20.29 -1.32
N VAL A 118 -18.75 -20.49 -1.23
CA VAL A 118 -19.34 -21.84 -1.18
C VAL A 118 -19.60 -22.39 -2.59
N GLU A 119 -19.16 -23.62 -2.83
CA GLU A 119 -19.36 -24.34 -4.10
C GLU A 119 -20.84 -24.43 -4.51
N GLY A 120 -21.11 -24.07 -5.77
CA GLY A 120 -22.45 -24.06 -6.37
C GLY A 120 -23.34 -22.90 -5.93
N ALA A 121 -22.87 -22.05 -5.01
CA ALA A 121 -23.65 -20.96 -4.41
C ALA A 121 -23.20 -19.60 -4.95
N ALA A 122 -23.40 -19.39 -6.25
CA ALA A 122 -23.35 -18.06 -6.81
C ALA A 122 -24.76 -17.52 -7.03
N ILE A 123 -25.03 -16.36 -6.44
CA ILE A 123 -26.18 -15.58 -6.87
C ILE A 123 -25.76 -14.76 -8.07
N SER A 124 -26.62 -14.77 -9.08
CA SER A 124 -26.46 -13.93 -10.26
C SER A 124 -27.60 -12.95 -10.31
N VAL A 125 -27.27 -11.70 -10.57
CA VAL A 125 -28.27 -10.65 -10.70
C VAL A 125 -28.08 -9.91 -12.00
N ASP A 126 -29.12 -9.89 -12.82
CA ASP A 126 -29.18 -9.05 -14.00
C ASP A 126 -29.29 -7.59 -13.56
N LEU A 127 -28.21 -6.84 -13.77
CA LEU A 127 -28.17 -5.43 -13.43
C LEU A 127 -28.80 -4.57 -14.51
N GLY A 128 -29.21 -5.14 -15.65
CA GLY A 128 -29.89 -4.42 -16.74
C GLY A 128 -28.98 -4.23 -17.96
N PRO A 129 -29.41 -3.41 -18.94
CA PRO A 129 -28.67 -3.22 -20.18
C PRO A 129 -27.26 -2.66 -19.95
N GLY A 130 -26.33 -3.05 -20.82
CA GLY A 130 -24.97 -2.53 -20.96
C GLY A 130 -24.80 -1.76 -22.25
N ASP A 131 -23.72 -0.98 -22.34
CA ASP A 131 -23.27 -0.31 -23.56
C ASP A 131 -21.76 -0.49 -23.70
N SER A 132 -21.36 -1.31 -24.69
CA SER A 132 -19.96 -1.64 -24.97
C SER A 132 -19.13 -0.42 -25.41
N ARG A 133 -19.76 0.67 -25.86
CA ARG A 133 -19.06 1.94 -26.18
C ARG A 133 -18.61 2.69 -24.93
N LEU A 134 -19.24 2.44 -23.79
CA LEU A 134 -19.01 3.15 -22.54
C LEU A 134 -18.11 2.38 -21.55
N GLN A 135 -17.51 1.26 -21.95
CA GLN A 135 -16.69 0.40 -21.07
C GLN A 135 -17.33 0.11 -19.69
N LEU A 136 -18.66 -0.03 -19.65
CA LEU A 136 -19.43 -0.34 -18.45
C LEU A 136 -19.16 -1.79 -18.01
N ARG A 137 -19.24 -2.08 -16.69
CA ARG A 137 -18.86 -3.33 -15.96
C ARG A 137 -17.71 -3.16 -14.96
N GLN A 138 -17.42 -1.94 -14.54
CA GLN A 138 -16.34 -1.72 -13.59
C GLN A 138 -16.85 -1.89 -12.16
N LEU A 139 -16.04 -2.54 -11.33
CA LEU A 139 -16.30 -2.73 -9.91
C LEU A 139 -15.52 -1.69 -9.10
N ALA A 140 -16.20 -1.07 -8.12
CA ALA A 140 -15.60 -0.11 -7.20
C ALA A 140 -15.86 -0.56 -5.76
N SER A 141 -14.83 -0.56 -4.91
CA SER A 141 -14.97 -0.83 -3.48
C SER A 141 -14.11 0.13 -2.67
N ASN A 142 -14.66 0.63 -1.56
CA ASN A 142 -13.94 1.39 -0.53
C ASN A 142 -13.84 0.61 0.80
N GLY A 143 -14.22 -0.67 0.80
CA GLY A 143 -14.32 -1.52 1.99
C GLY A 143 -15.67 -1.47 2.73
N GLU A 144 -16.49 -0.43 2.53
CA GLU A 144 -17.84 -0.31 3.09
C GLU A 144 -18.95 -0.48 2.05
N GLU A 145 -18.71 0.00 0.83
CA GLU A 145 -19.64 0.03 -0.29
C GLU A 145 -19.04 -0.73 -1.48
N LEU A 146 -19.89 -1.42 -2.23
CA LEU A 146 -19.56 -2.06 -3.50
C LEU A 146 -20.49 -1.53 -4.59
N LEU A 147 -19.90 -1.00 -5.66
CA LEU A 147 -20.65 -0.44 -6.78
C LEU A 147 -20.30 -1.13 -8.09
N VAL A 148 -21.29 -1.24 -8.96
CA VAL A 148 -21.14 -1.76 -10.33
C VAL A 148 -21.71 -0.76 -11.31
N SER A 149 -20.94 -0.41 -12.34
CA SER A 149 -21.42 0.47 -13.42
C SER A 149 -22.23 -0.29 -14.49
N THR A 150 -23.37 0.27 -14.89
CA THR A 150 -24.25 -0.23 -15.97
C THR A 150 -24.72 0.93 -16.86
N SER A 151 -25.47 0.65 -17.93
CA SER A 151 -26.05 1.72 -18.75
C SER A 151 -27.19 2.45 -18.04
N GLU A 152 -27.78 1.82 -17.02
CA GLU A 152 -28.84 2.42 -16.21
C GLU A 152 -28.29 3.28 -15.08
N GLY A 153 -27.00 3.22 -14.75
CA GLY A 153 -26.41 3.95 -13.62
C GLY A 153 -25.42 3.10 -12.82
N TYR A 154 -25.40 3.29 -11.51
CA TYR A 154 -24.53 2.54 -10.60
C TYR A 154 -25.36 1.77 -9.59
N TYR A 155 -25.27 0.44 -9.59
CA TYR A 155 -25.96 -0.34 -8.58
C TYR A 155 -25.10 -0.44 -7.33
N ARG A 156 -25.68 -0.11 -6.17
CA ARG A 156 -25.14 -0.54 -4.89
C ARG A 156 -25.42 -2.03 -4.73
N ILE A 157 -24.37 -2.78 -4.44
CA ILE A 157 -24.45 -4.21 -4.24
C ILE A 157 -24.37 -4.47 -2.74
N SER A 158 -25.30 -5.27 -2.22
CA SER A 158 -25.21 -5.68 -0.82
C SER A 158 -23.96 -6.55 -0.61
N PRO A 159 -23.45 -6.68 0.63
CA PRO A 159 -22.41 -7.65 0.92
C PRO A 159 -22.79 -9.10 0.55
N SER A 160 -24.09 -9.41 0.55
CA SER A 160 -24.64 -10.70 0.10
C SER A 160 -24.73 -10.84 -1.42
N GLY A 161 -24.52 -9.76 -2.18
CA GLY A 161 -24.51 -9.73 -3.65
C GLY A 161 -25.87 -9.50 -4.33
N GLU A 162 -26.87 -9.13 -3.55
CA GLU A 162 -28.16 -8.74 -4.09
C GLU A 162 -28.03 -7.38 -4.79
N LYS A 163 -28.74 -7.24 -5.93
CA LYS A 163 -28.90 -5.95 -6.59
C LYS A 163 -29.67 -5.04 -5.64
N GLY A 164 -28.93 -4.13 -5.03
CA GLY A 164 -29.47 -3.12 -4.16
C GLY A 164 -30.02 -1.94 -4.96
N GLU A 165 -29.95 -0.79 -4.32
CA GLU A 165 -30.44 0.47 -4.86
C GLU A 165 -29.70 0.86 -6.15
N LEU A 166 -30.46 1.26 -7.18
CA LEU A 166 -29.90 1.97 -8.32
C LEU A 166 -29.53 3.38 -7.87
N LEU A 167 -28.25 3.65 -7.76
CA LEU A 167 -27.71 4.98 -7.55
C LEU A 167 -27.48 5.64 -8.91
N PHE A 168 -27.78 6.93 -8.98
CA PHE A 168 -27.50 7.75 -10.16
C PHE A 168 -28.14 7.15 -11.44
N PRO A 169 -29.48 7.06 -11.52
CA PRO A 169 -30.18 6.49 -12.67
C PRO A 169 -29.96 7.32 -13.94
N ARG A 170 -29.63 6.65 -15.06
CA ARG A 170 -29.23 7.20 -16.36
C ARG A 170 -27.92 7.99 -16.32
N GLU A 171 -27.03 7.62 -15.40
CA GLU A 171 -25.79 8.37 -15.13
C GLU A 171 -24.48 7.57 -15.27
N GLY A 172 -24.50 6.39 -15.90
CA GLY A 172 -23.34 5.48 -15.97
C GLY A 172 -22.14 6.03 -16.76
N GLY A 173 -20.92 5.73 -16.26
CA GLY A 173 -19.65 6.25 -16.78
C GLY A 173 -18.48 5.24 -16.79
N ALA A 174 -17.55 5.42 -17.74
CA ALA A 174 -16.38 4.55 -17.95
C ALA A 174 -15.23 4.79 -16.95
N ALA A 175 -14.97 6.05 -16.62
CA ALA A 175 -13.90 6.47 -15.72
C ALA A 175 -14.49 6.92 -14.39
N PHE A 176 -14.07 6.29 -13.29
CA PHE A 176 -14.46 6.72 -11.96
C PHE A 176 -13.39 6.46 -10.90
N LEU A 177 -13.52 7.16 -9.79
CA LEU A 177 -12.75 6.98 -8.57
C LEU A 177 -13.71 7.00 -7.39
N LEU A 178 -13.71 5.94 -6.59
CA LEU A 178 -14.46 5.90 -5.32
C LEU A 178 -13.51 6.29 -4.19
N GLN A 179 -13.78 7.44 -3.56
CA GLN A 179 -12.99 7.94 -2.42
C GLN A 179 -13.91 8.21 -1.23
N GLY A 180 -13.76 7.40 -0.18
CA GLY A 180 -14.71 7.40 0.93
C GLY A 180 -16.13 7.25 0.41
N ARG A 181 -17.02 8.19 0.74
CA ARG A 181 -18.44 8.15 0.36
C ARG A 181 -18.77 8.84 -0.99
N GLN A 182 -17.76 9.32 -1.71
CA GLN A 182 -17.94 10.06 -2.94
C GLN A 182 -17.45 9.24 -4.12
N LEU A 183 -18.32 9.09 -5.13
CA LEU A 183 -17.98 8.52 -6.42
C LEU A 183 -17.79 9.67 -7.41
N PHE A 184 -16.59 9.81 -7.96
CA PHE A 184 -16.29 10.77 -9.03
C PHE A 184 -16.34 10.04 -10.36
N PHE A 185 -17.10 10.54 -11.34
CA PHE A 185 -17.27 9.83 -12.61
C PHE A 185 -17.58 10.75 -13.79
N SER A 186 -17.37 10.25 -15.00
CA SER A 186 -17.78 10.89 -16.26
C SER A 186 -19.19 10.43 -16.65
N ARG A 187 -20.13 11.34 -16.91
CA ARG A 187 -21.51 10.99 -17.32
C ARG A 187 -21.88 11.63 -18.65
N ALA A 188 -22.54 10.88 -19.52
CA ALA A 188 -23.24 11.41 -20.68
C ALA A 188 -24.65 11.91 -20.31
N ASP A 189 -24.99 13.13 -20.72
CA ASP A 189 -26.29 13.76 -20.53
C ASP A 189 -26.76 14.40 -21.84
N GLU A 190 -28.06 14.35 -22.14
CA GLU A 190 -28.63 14.86 -23.41
C GLU A 190 -28.64 16.39 -23.49
N GLU A 191 -28.66 17.09 -22.35
CA GLU A 191 -28.69 18.56 -22.29
C GLU A 191 -27.28 19.16 -22.18
N VAL A 192 -26.40 18.54 -21.38
CA VAL A 192 -25.05 19.08 -21.09
C VAL A 192 -23.89 18.27 -21.67
N GLY A 193 -24.13 17.09 -22.24
CA GLY A 193 -23.10 16.27 -22.87
C GLY A 193 -22.31 15.41 -21.88
N ILE A 194 -21.04 15.11 -22.18
CA ILE A 194 -20.23 14.20 -21.34
C ILE A 194 -19.43 15.05 -20.37
N GLU A 195 -19.82 15.04 -19.10
CA GLU A 195 -19.36 15.98 -18.07
C GLU A 195 -18.92 15.28 -16.77
N PRO A 196 -18.22 15.96 -15.84
CA PRO A 196 -17.79 15.39 -14.57
C PRO A 196 -18.88 15.49 -13.51
N TRP A 197 -19.12 14.38 -12.82
CA TRP A 197 -20.15 14.26 -11.80
C TRP A 197 -19.57 13.72 -10.51
N VAL A 198 -20.25 14.04 -9.41
CA VAL A 198 -20.03 13.41 -8.12
C VAL A 198 -21.33 12.83 -7.63
N GLY A 199 -21.26 11.60 -7.13
CA GLY A 199 -22.34 10.89 -6.50
C GLY A 199 -22.03 10.66 -5.03
N ASP A 200 -22.98 10.99 -4.14
CA ASP A 200 -22.90 10.56 -2.76
C ASP A 200 -23.49 9.16 -2.66
N VAL A 201 -22.62 8.19 -2.44
CA VAL A 201 -23.00 6.78 -2.58
C VAL A 201 -23.96 6.34 -1.49
N LYS A 202 -24.17 7.09 -0.41
CA LYS A 202 -25.11 6.77 0.68
C LYS A 202 -26.52 7.29 0.39
N THR A 203 -26.61 8.52 -0.12
CA THR A 203 -27.91 9.17 -0.39
C THR A 203 -28.46 8.84 -1.76
N GLY A 204 -27.62 8.38 -2.69
CA GLY A 204 -27.99 8.17 -4.09
C GLY A 204 -28.16 9.46 -4.88
N GLU A 205 -27.91 10.61 -4.26
CA GLU A 205 -27.92 11.90 -4.92
C GLU A 205 -26.60 12.09 -5.67
N SER A 206 -26.73 12.39 -6.97
CA SER A 206 -25.64 12.89 -7.78
C SER A 206 -25.84 14.35 -8.11
N ARG A 207 -24.74 14.99 -8.47
CA ARG A 207 -24.81 16.28 -9.12
C ARG A 207 -23.66 16.45 -10.08
N LEU A 208 -23.94 17.25 -11.09
CA LEU A 208 -22.95 17.81 -11.97
C LEU A 208 -21.94 18.58 -11.11
N LEU A 209 -20.66 18.24 -11.24
CA LEU A 209 -19.60 19.04 -10.62
C LEU A 209 -19.55 20.39 -11.32
N ARG A 210 -19.52 20.39 -12.64
CA ARG A 210 -19.56 21.59 -13.48
C ARG A 210 -19.81 21.20 -14.93
N ASP A 211 -20.61 21.98 -15.65
CA ASP A 211 -20.67 21.93 -17.12
C ASP A 211 -19.37 22.55 -17.64
N LEU A 212 -18.42 21.71 -18.02
CA LEU A 212 -17.12 22.17 -18.52
C LEU A 212 -17.23 22.59 -19.99
N ALA A 213 -18.12 21.98 -20.78
CA ALA A 213 -18.26 22.22 -22.21
C ALA A 213 -19.63 22.79 -22.60
N PRO A 214 -20.03 24.01 -22.15
CA PRO A 214 -21.37 24.51 -22.38
C PRO A 214 -21.68 24.73 -23.88
N GLY A 215 -22.93 24.47 -24.26
CA GLY A 215 -23.48 24.73 -25.60
C GLY A 215 -23.47 23.53 -26.54
N THR A 216 -23.80 23.76 -27.82
CA THR A 216 -24.04 22.69 -28.79
C THR A 216 -23.12 22.74 -30.01
N VAL A 217 -22.86 21.59 -30.60
CA VAL A 217 -22.14 21.38 -31.87
C VAL A 217 -23.08 20.74 -32.89
N ARG A 218 -22.89 21.05 -34.18
CA ARG A 218 -23.69 20.49 -35.28
C ARG A 218 -22.94 19.34 -35.93
N ASP A 219 -23.54 18.16 -35.96
CA ASP A 219 -23.02 16.97 -36.65
C ASP A 219 -24.11 16.37 -37.58
N HIS A 220 -23.78 15.36 -38.39
CA HIS A 220 -24.53 14.75 -39.51
C HIS A 220 -25.97 14.27 -39.23
N GLY A 221 -26.56 14.61 -38.08
CA GLY A 221 -27.96 14.37 -37.72
C GLY A 221 -28.67 15.49 -36.94
N GLY A 222 -27.99 16.57 -36.51
CA GLY A 222 -28.62 17.59 -35.66
C GLY A 222 -27.66 18.46 -34.84
N LEU A 223 -28.23 19.21 -33.88
CA LEU A 223 -27.48 19.90 -32.82
C LEU A 223 -27.35 18.95 -31.62
N HIS A 224 -26.14 18.77 -31.12
CA HIS A 224 -25.80 17.92 -29.98
C HIS A 224 -25.03 18.74 -28.93
N PRO A 225 -25.14 18.46 -27.63
CA PRO A 225 -24.31 19.12 -26.62
C PRO A 225 -22.82 18.83 -26.85
N ARG A 226 -21.94 19.73 -26.43
CA ARG A 226 -20.49 19.49 -26.44
C ARG A 226 -20.09 18.54 -25.31
N HIS A 227 -18.91 17.94 -25.41
CA HIS A 227 -18.42 16.94 -24.46
C HIS A 227 -17.09 17.39 -23.87
N SER A 228 -16.95 17.35 -22.55
CA SER A 228 -15.68 17.60 -21.87
C SER A 228 -14.82 16.35 -21.70
N SER A 229 -15.41 15.15 -21.83
CA SER A 229 -14.72 13.85 -21.75
C SER A 229 -13.79 13.72 -20.53
N PRO A 230 -14.32 13.85 -19.30
CA PRO A 230 -13.47 13.83 -18.12
C PRO A 230 -12.86 12.44 -17.87
N GLY A 231 -11.61 12.41 -17.43
CA GLY A 231 -10.89 11.14 -17.18
C GLY A 231 -9.68 11.29 -16.27
N HIS A 232 -9.06 10.14 -15.94
CA HIS A 232 -7.87 10.04 -15.09
C HIS A 232 -8.04 10.64 -13.68
N PHE A 233 -9.21 10.46 -13.06
CA PHE A 233 -9.46 10.89 -11.68
C PHE A 233 -8.37 10.37 -10.73
N THR A 234 -7.62 11.29 -10.13
CA THR A 234 -6.48 11.00 -9.24
C THR A 234 -6.61 11.80 -7.96
N ALA A 235 -6.51 11.13 -6.82
CA ALA A 235 -6.48 11.79 -5.52
C ALA A 235 -5.09 12.40 -5.24
N PHE A 236 -5.05 13.67 -4.87
CA PHE A 236 -3.83 14.36 -4.46
C PHE A 236 -4.17 15.54 -3.54
N ALA A 237 -3.37 15.79 -2.49
CA ALA A 237 -3.52 16.94 -1.59
C ALA A 237 -4.97 17.21 -1.11
N ASN A 238 -5.69 16.16 -0.67
CA ASN A 238 -7.08 16.21 -0.22
C ASN A 238 -8.10 16.71 -1.27
N ALA A 239 -7.78 16.57 -2.56
CA ALA A 239 -8.68 16.88 -3.65
C ALA A 239 -8.58 15.79 -4.74
N ILE A 240 -9.52 15.83 -5.68
CA ILE A 240 -9.49 15.02 -6.88
C ILE A 240 -9.10 15.88 -8.08
N TYR A 241 -8.17 15.37 -8.86
CA TYR A 241 -7.70 15.97 -10.10
C TYR A 241 -8.08 15.09 -11.29
N PHE A 242 -8.44 15.72 -12.40
CA PHE A 242 -8.84 15.03 -13.62
C PHE A 242 -8.64 15.92 -14.85
N PHE A 243 -8.50 15.29 -16.01
CA PHE A 243 -8.49 16.00 -17.29
C PHE A 243 -9.92 16.18 -17.80
N GLY A 244 -10.22 17.32 -18.41
CA GLY A 244 -11.51 17.60 -19.06
C GLY A 244 -11.45 18.82 -19.97
N ARG A 245 -12.19 18.81 -21.09
CA ARG A 245 -12.16 19.86 -22.12
C ARG A 245 -13.18 20.95 -21.85
N ASP A 246 -12.80 22.21 -22.09
CA ASP A 246 -13.73 23.34 -22.07
C ASP A 246 -14.30 23.56 -23.48
N GLY A 247 -15.34 22.79 -23.85
CA GLY A 247 -15.96 22.87 -25.17
C GLY A 247 -15.18 22.14 -26.27
N ALA A 248 -14.99 22.81 -27.42
CA ALA A 248 -14.17 22.30 -28.53
C ALA A 248 -12.66 22.58 -28.35
N ALA A 249 -12.26 22.99 -27.16
CA ALA A 249 -10.88 23.34 -26.81
C ALA A 249 -10.08 22.12 -26.32
N GLU A 250 -8.79 22.36 -26.09
CA GLU A 250 -7.81 21.40 -25.55
C GLU A 250 -8.19 20.88 -24.15
N PRO A 251 -7.68 19.71 -23.72
CA PRO A 251 -7.89 19.20 -22.37
C PRO A 251 -7.28 20.15 -21.31
N ASN A 252 -8.07 20.50 -20.30
CA ASN A 252 -7.62 21.26 -19.14
C ASN A 252 -7.46 20.36 -17.92
N LEU A 253 -6.62 20.78 -16.98
CA LEU A 253 -6.59 20.16 -15.66
C LEU A 253 -7.67 20.80 -14.78
N TRP A 254 -8.46 19.96 -14.14
CA TRP A 254 -9.49 20.36 -13.18
C TRP A 254 -9.19 19.81 -11.81
N ARG A 255 -9.56 20.58 -10.79
CA ARG A 255 -9.55 20.19 -9.39
C ARG A 255 -10.97 20.23 -8.86
N THR A 256 -11.31 19.27 -8.00
CA THR A 256 -12.56 19.28 -7.25
C THR A 256 -12.34 18.81 -5.81
N ASP A 257 -13.00 19.48 -4.85
CA ASP A 257 -13.21 18.99 -3.48
C ASP A 257 -14.51 18.18 -3.35
N GLY A 258 -15.09 17.81 -4.50
CA GLY A 258 -16.41 17.26 -4.61
C GLY A 258 -17.49 18.32 -4.82
N SER A 259 -17.33 19.60 -4.48
CA SER A 259 -18.35 20.64 -4.64
C SER A 259 -18.31 21.34 -6.00
N ALA A 260 -19.46 21.86 -6.47
CA ALA A 260 -19.49 22.62 -7.72
C ALA A 260 -18.68 23.93 -7.62
N ALA A 261 -18.75 24.59 -6.46
CA ALA A 261 -17.96 25.80 -6.19
C ALA A 261 -16.45 25.50 -6.10
N GLY A 262 -16.08 24.36 -5.54
CA GLY A 262 -14.70 23.87 -5.47
C GLY A 262 -14.23 23.14 -6.73
N THR A 263 -15.09 23.02 -7.76
CA THR A 263 -14.70 22.48 -9.07
C THR A 263 -14.22 23.61 -9.95
N VAL A 264 -12.90 23.74 -10.01
CA VAL A 264 -12.23 24.86 -10.66
C VAL A 264 -11.17 24.35 -11.63
N SER A 265 -11.02 25.08 -12.74
CA SER A 265 -9.89 24.84 -13.63
C SER A 265 -8.61 25.24 -12.92
N VAL A 266 -7.63 24.34 -12.93
CA VAL A 266 -6.26 24.58 -12.43
C VAL A 266 -5.40 25.22 -13.53
N GLY A 267 -5.99 25.46 -14.71
CA GLY A 267 -5.35 26.09 -15.85
C GLY A 267 -5.45 25.27 -17.12
N VAL A 268 -5.19 25.95 -18.25
CA VAL A 268 -5.04 25.30 -19.56
C VAL A 268 -3.69 24.63 -19.60
N VAL A 269 -3.69 23.32 -19.88
CA VAL A 269 -2.47 22.61 -20.25
C VAL A 269 -2.34 22.76 -21.78
N PRO A 270 -1.39 23.56 -22.28
CA PRO A 270 -1.29 23.93 -23.69
C PRO A 270 -1.12 22.74 -24.64
N PRO A 271 -1.42 22.91 -25.95
CA PRO A 271 -2.23 21.99 -26.75
C PRO A 271 -1.68 20.57 -26.77
N LEU A 272 -2.60 19.64 -26.55
CA LEU A 272 -2.36 18.21 -26.46
C LEU A 272 -2.90 17.66 -27.77
N ASP A 273 -2.05 17.23 -28.69
CA ASP A 273 -2.51 16.37 -29.77
C ASP A 273 -3.19 15.15 -29.13
N THR A 274 -4.53 15.17 -29.17
CA THR A 274 -5.46 14.33 -28.40
C THR A 274 -5.44 12.85 -28.77
N SER A 275 -4.41 12.39 -29.47
CA SER A 275 -4.23 11.00 -29.91
C SER A 275 -3.69 10.06 -28.81
N GLY A 276 -3.76 10.45 -27.53
CA GLY A 276 -3.55 9.59 -26.36
C GLY A 276 -2.19 9.74 -25.67
N GLY A 277 -2.13 9.35 -24.38
CA GLY A 277 -0.88 9.29 -23.59
C GLY A 277 -0.83 10.19 -22.35
N GLU A 278 -1.94 10.80 -21.92
CA GLU A 278 -2.00 11.62 -20.71
C GLU A 278 -2.00 10.74 -19.45
N THR A 279 -1.18 11.11 -18.47
CA THR A 279 -1.20 10.48 -17.15
C THR A 279 -0.91 11.47 -16.05
N LEU A 280 -1.47 11.22 -14.88
CA LEU A 280 -1.18 11.94 -13.64
C LEU A 280 -0.26 11.05 -12.80
N VAL A 281 0.90 11.60 -12.43
CA VAL A 281 1.88 10.92 -11.58
C VAL A 281 2.02 11.71 -10.29
N ALA A 282 1.51 11.16 -9.19
CA ALA A 282 1.63 11.79 -7.88
C ALA A 282 2.91 11.34 -7.16
N THR A 283 3.58 12.31 -6.55
CA THR A 283 4.55 12.13 -5.46
C THR A 283 3.89 12.56 -4.15
N GLU A 284 4.63 12.54 -3.04
CA GLU A 284 4.13 13.00 -1.74
C GLU A 284 3.67 14.48 -1.79
N ASP A 285 4.43 15.34 -2.45
CA ASP A 285 4.20 16.80 -2.44
C ASP A 285 3.89 17.43 -3.79
N GLN A 286 4.01 16.69 -4.89
CA GLN A 286 3.80 17.19 -6.23
C GLN A 286 2.93 16.25 -7.07
N LEU A 287 2.05 16.83 -7.86
CA LEU A 287 1.32 16.15 -8.92
C LEU A 287 1.92 16.53 -10.27
N PHE A 288 2.49 15.56 -10.97
CA PHE A 288 2.99 15.73 -12.32
C PHE A 288 1.90 15.41 -13.32
N LEU A 289 1.68 16.32 -14.25
CA LEU A 289 0.87 16.12 -15.44
C LEU A 289 1.83 15.76 -16.56
N VAL A 290 1.80 14.51 -16.97
CA VAL A 290 2.63 14.02 -18.07
C VAL A 290 1.75 13.91 -19.28
N ALA A 291 1.98 14.78 -20.25
CA ALA A 291 1.26 14.77 -21.50
C ALA A 291 2.23 14.56 -22.67
N ARG A 292 1.68 14.24 -23.84
CA ARG A 292 2.50 13.87 -25.00
C ARG A 292 3.54 14.93 -25.36
N GLN A 293 3.19 16.22 -25.29
CA GLN A 293 4.05 17.34 -25.72
C GLN A 293 4.58 18.21 -24.56
N GLY A 294 4.42 17.78 -23.30
CA GLY A 294 5.03 18.50 -22.19
C GLY A 294 4.79 17.87 -20.83
N ILE A 295 5.45 18.46 -19.83
CA ILE A 295 5.31 18.11 -18.42
C ILE A 295 4.97 19.38 -17.66
N TRP A 296 3.93 19.31 -16.84
CA TRP A 296 3.53 20.35 -15.90
C TRP A 296 3.54 19.76 -14.50
N VAL A 297 3.68 20.62 -13.50
CA VAL A 297 3.65 20.21 -12.09
C VAL A 297 2.73 21.11 -11.30
N LEU A 298 2.12 20.53 -10.27
CA LEU A 298 1.30 21.22 -9.30
C LEU A 298 1.72 20.80 -7.88
N GLY A 299 2.16 21.76 -7.07
CA GLY A 299 2.39 21.56 -5.63
C GLY A 299 1.09 21.54 -4.81
N ARG A 300 1.14 20.98 -3.58
CA ARG A 300 -0.05 20.84 -2.71
C ARG A 300 -0.82 22.14 -2.44
N SER A 301 -0.13 23.27 -2.39
CA SER A 301 -0.72 24.59 -2.11
C SER A 301 -0.81 25.50 -3.35
N GLU A 302 -0.42 25.01 -4.53
CA GLU A 302 -0.40 25.82 -5.75
C GLU A 302 -1.80 25.90 -6.37
N ALA A 303 -2.17 27.07 -6.86
CA ALA A 303 -3.48 27.30 -7.47
C ALA A 303 -3.53 26.93 -8.97
N SER A 304 -2.36 26.79 -9.61
CA SER A 304 -2.26 26.49 -11.03
C SER A 304 -1.04 25.64 -11.34
N ALA A 305 -1.18 24.75 -12.32
CA ALA A 305 -0.05 23.95 -12.79
C ALA A 305 0.96 24.84 -13.53
N ARG A 306 2.25 24.61 -13.29
CA ARG A 306 3.34 25.33 -13.94
C ARG A 306 4.05 24.44 -14.94
N GLU A 307 4.39 25.00 -16.10
CA GLU A 307 5.15 24.30 -17.12
C GLU A 307 6.56 24.02 -16.62
N VAL A 308 6.94 22.75 -16.72
CA VAL A 308 8.28 22.27 -16.41
C VAL A 308 9.09 22.20 -17.68
N LEU A 309 8.53 21.54 -18.70
CA LEU A 309 9.19 21.24 -19.96
C LEU A 309 8.16 21.12 -21.08
N ARG A 310 8.52 21.57 -22.28
CA ARG A 310 7.75 21.40 -23.51
C ARG A 310 8.60 20.72 -24.57
N PHE A 311 8.03 19.72 -25.23
CA PHE A 311 8.67 18.96 -26.30
C PHE A 311 8.28 19.52 -27.67
N PRO A 312 9.18 19.50 -28.67
CA PRO A 312 8.80 19.74 -30.06
C PRO A 312 7.83 18.64 -30.55
N PRO A 313 7.04 18.88 -31.62
CA PRO A 313 6.09 17.89 -32.14
C PRO A 313 6.72 16.55 -32.56
N SER A 314 8.05 16.53 -32.73
CA SER A 314 8.82 15.36 -33.11
C SER A 314 9.12 14.39 -31.95
N SER A 315 8.85 14.78 -30.70
CA SER A 315 9.22 14.03 -29.49
C SER A 315 8.10 13.97 -28.46
N TRP A 316 8.12 12.95 -27.61
CA TRP A 316 7.13 12.76 -26.55
C TRP A 316 7.69 12.00 -25.36
N VAL A 317 6.98 12.04 -24.23
CA VAL A 317 7.29 11.18 -23.08
C VAL A 317 6.77 9.77 -23.34
N LYS A 318 7.67 8.79 -23.47
CA LYS A 318 7.29 7.37 -23.66
C LYS A 318 6.92 6.70 -22.34
N LYS A 319 7.67 6.98 -21.28
CA LYS A 319 7.47 6.42 -19.94
C LYS A 319 7.85 7.46 -18.89
N ALA A 320 7.08 7.52 -17.82
CA ALA A 320 7.38 8.37 -16.66
C ALA A 320 7.06 7.60 -15.37
N VAL A 321 7.88 7.79 -14.34
CA VAL A 321 7.70 7.17 -13.04
C VAL A 321 8.00 8.18 -11.95
N ALA A 322 7.20 8.16 -10.89
CA ALA A 322 7.51 8.87 -9.66
C ALA A 322 8.74 8.20 -9.02
N PHE A 323 9.71 8.99 -8.59
CA PHE A 323 10.86 8.50 -7.87
C PHE A 323 11.22 9.52 -6.79
N ARG A 324 10.87 9.18 -5.55
CA ARG A 324 10.95 10.10 -4.40
C ARG A 324 10.11 11.35 -4.65
N ASP A 325 10.69 12.52 -4.51
CA ASP A 325 10.15 13.85 -4.77
C ASP A 325 10.29 14.30 -6.24
N ARG A 326 10.72 13.41 -7.13
CA ARG A 326 11.02 13.73 -8.53
C ARG A 326 10.22 12.87 -9.51
N LEU A 327 10.15 13.35 -10.75
CA LEU A 327 9.71 12.57 -11.90
C LEU A 327 10.94 12.17 -12.73
N LEU A 328 11.07 10.87 -13.02
CA LEU A 328 11.99 10.40 -14.06
C LEU A 328 11.20 9.98 -15.30
N PHE A 329 11.67 10.39 -16.48
CA PHE A 329 10.96 10.13 -17.72
C PHE A 329 11.90 9.92 -18.92
N VAL A 330 11.47 9.06 -19.83
CA VAL A 330 12.15 8.79 -21.10
C VAL A 330 11.50 9.61 -22.20
N GLU A 331 12.29 10.45 -22.84
CA GLU A 331 11.90 11.21 -24.03
C GLU A 331 12.20 10.40 -25.29
N SER A 332 11.19 10.16 -26.12
CA SER A 332 11.27 9.40 -27.37
C SER A 332 10.94 10.28 -28.57
N HIS A 333 11.36 9.86 -29.77
CA HIS A 333 11.32 10.67 -31.00
C HIS A 333 10.75 9.89 -32.19
N PHE A 334 10.13 10.58 -33.14
CA PHE A 334 9.66 9.93 -34.37
C PHE A 334 10.85 9.41 -35.18
N ARG A 335 10.74 8.16 -35.65
CA ARG A 335 11.75 7.58 -36.54
C ARG A 335 11.71 8.28 -37.89
N GLY A 336 12.81 8.95 -38.26
CA GLY A 336 12.98 9.64 -39.54
C GLY A 336 14.42 9.54 -40.05
N THR A 337 14.67 10.08 -41.25
CA THR A 337 15.96 9.94 -41.97
C THR A 337 16.86 11.18 -41.88
N THR A 338 16.49 12.22 -41.13
CA THR A 338 17.32 13.41 -40.94
C THR A 338 18.26 13.28 -39.72
N PRO A 339 19.44 13.94 -39.73
CA PRO A 339 20.41 13.87 -38.63
C PRO A 339 19.87 14.29 -37.26
N GLU A 340 18.94 15.26 -37.21
CA GLU A 340 18.28 15.70 -35.97
C GLU A 340 17.32 14.65 -35.39
N LEU A 341 16.79 13.75 -36.22
CA LEU A 341 15.91 12.66 -35.78
C LEU A 341 16.70 11.42 -35.35
N LEU A 342 17.99 11.31 -35.68
CA LEU A 342 18.89 10.23 -35.25
C LEU A 342 19.34 10.33 -33.78
N ALA A 343 18.84 11.30 -33.02
CA ALA A 343 19.28 11.55 -31.65
C ALA A 343 18.93 10.38 -30.70
N PRO A 344 19.81 10.02 -29.75
CA PRO A 344 19.49 9.04 -28.70
C PRO A 344 18.37 9.58 -27.81
N ALA A 345 17.51 8.70 -27.32
CA ALA A 345 16.43 9.03 -26.40
C ALA A 345 16.98 9.20 -24.97
N PRO A 346 16.96 10.41 -24.38
CA PRO A 346 17.49 10.63 -23.05
C PRO A 346 16.52 10.18 -21.95
N LEU A 347 17.09 9.78 -20.82
CA LEU A 347 16.39 9.73 -19.54
C LEU A 347 16.63 11.04 -18.81
N TRP A 348 15.55 11.67 -18.39
CA TRP A 348 15.54 12.94 -17.68
C TRP A 348 15.06 12.76 -16.24
N SER A 349 15.48 13.67 -15.37
CA SER A 349 14.94 13.83 -14.02
C SER A 349 14.55 15.27 -13.78
N THR A 350 13.40 15.48 -13.15
CA THR A 350 12.90 16.80 -12.76
C THR A 350 12.34 16.80 -11.34
N ASP A 351 12.64 17.85 -10.58
CA ASP A 351 11.97 18.20 -9.30
C ASP A 351 10.72 19.06 -9.53
N GLY A 352 10.21 19.02 -10.76
CA GLY A 352 9.13 19.84 -11.22
C GLY A 352 9.58 21.22 -11.68
N THR A 353 10.81 21.69 -11.51
CA THR A 353 11.25 23.01 -12.03
C THR A 353 12.03 22.89 -13.34
N ALA A 354 11.92 23.89 -14.23
CA ALA A 354 12.73 23.93 -15.46
C ALA A 354 14.24 23.93 -15.14
N ALA A 355 14.66 24.63 -14.08
CA ALA A 355 16.06 24.68 -13.64
C ALA A 355 16.55 23.35 -13.03
N GLY A 356 15.67 22.62 -12.34
CA GLY A 356 15.95 21.31 -11.76
C GLY A 356 15.71 20.13 -12.71
N THR A 357 15.31 20.42 -13.95
CA THR A 357 15.15 19.44 -15.04
C THR A 357 16.48 19.24 -15.73
N ARG A 358 17.00 18.02 -15.65
CA ARG A 358 18.29 17.65 -16.21
C ARG A 358 18.27 16.26 -16.80
N GLU A 359 19.06 16.08 -17.84
CA GLU A 359 19.37 14.76 -18.36
C GLU A 359 20.17 14.01 -17.31
N VAL A 360 19.79 12.76 -17.05
CA VAL A 360 20.53 11.87 -16.14
C VAL A 360 21.23 10.76 -16.89
N PHE A 361 20.78 10.42 -18.11
CA PHE A 361 21.42 9.43 -18.97
C PHE A 361 21.09 9.68 -20.44
N ARG A 362 22.05 9.41 -21.33
CA ARG A 362 21.86 9.34 -22.77
C ARG A 362 22.81 8.30 -23.37
N SER A 363 22.27 7.45 -24.25
CA SER A 363 23.07 6.49 -25.01
C SER A 363 23.95 7.21 -26.04
N ASP A 364 25.11 6.64 -26.37
CA ASP A 364 25.95 7.03 -27.50
C ASP A 364 25.48 6.41 -28.84
N LEU A 365 24.47 5.53 -28.81
CA LEU A 365 23.85 4.92 -29.97
C LEU A 365 22.55 5.64 -30.39
N PRO A 366 22.29 5.77 -31.70
CA PRO A 366 21.04 6.34 -32.20
C PRO A 366 19.86 5.38 -31.96
N TRP A 367 18.68 5.93 -31.66
CA TRP A 367 17.42 5.18 -31.46
C TRP A 367 17.35 4.23 -30.27
N VAL A 368 18.41 4.15 -29.47
CA VAL A 368 18.39 3.41 -28.20
C VAL A 368 17.76 4.28 -27.14
N GLU A 369 16.78 3.72 -26.45
CA GLU A 369 16.12 4.36 -25.31
C GLU A 369 16.24 3.51 -24.06
N PRO A 370 16.36 4.12 -22.88
CA PRO A 370 16.25 3.43 -21.61
C PRO A 370 14.89 2.72 -21.46
N GLU A 371 14.92 1.51 -20.95
CA GLU A 371 13.74 0.67 -20.74
C GLU A 371 13.61 0.24 -19.27
N GLU A 372 12.46 -0.32 -18.93
CA GLU A 372 12.19 -0.93 -17.61
C GLU A 372 12.54 -0.06 -16.39
N LEU A 373 12.18 1.24 -16.42
CA LEU A 373 12.32 2.10 -15.23
C LEU A 373 11.64 1.46 -14.01
N THR A 374 12.43 1.09 -13.01
CA THR A 374 12.00 0.37 -11.80
C THR A 374 12.68 0.98 -10.57
N ALA A 375 11.89 1.61 -9.70
CA ALA A 375 12.39 2.12 -8.43
C ALA A 375 12.53 0.99 -7.40
N ALA A 376 13.69 0.87 -6.77
CA ALA A 376 13.92 0.02 -5.60
C ALA A 376 14.63 0.82 -4.50
N GLY A 377 13.87 1.20 -3.47
CA GLY A 377 14.38 2.04 -2.38
C GLY A 377 14.85 3.41 -2.87
N LEU A 378 16.11 3.73 -2.60
CA LEU A 378 16.76 4.98 -3.02
C LEU A 378 17.39 4.91 -4.41
N THR A 379 17.20 3.83 -5.17
CA THR A 379 17.82 3.68 -6.49
C THR A 379 16.75 3.44 -7.54
N LEU A 380 16.84 4.10 -8.68
CA LEU A 380 16.06 3.75 -9.86
C LEU A 380 16.95 2.96 -10.81
N TYR A 381 16.49 1.78 -11.18
CA TYR A 381 17.14 0.89 -12.14
C TYR A 381 16.47 1.03 -13.49
N PHE A 382 17.26 0.87 -14.54
CA PHE A 382 16.80 0.86 -15.93
C PHE A 382 17.78 0.07 -16.79
N THR A 383 17.32 -0.35 -17.97
CA THR A 383 18.16 -1.05 -18.93
C THR A 383 18.49 -0.10 -20.07
N ALA A 384 19.75 -0.06 -20.49
CA ALA A 384 20.19 0.84 -21.54
C ALA A 384 21.36 0.26 -22.32
N GLN A 385 21.45 0.61 -23.60
CA GLN A 385 22.49 0.15 -24.50
C GLN A 385 23.49 1.25 -24.83
N THR A 386 24.77 0.91 -24.93
CA THR A 386 25.83 1.80 -25.45
C THR A 386 26.68 1.07 -26.49
N ALA A 387 27.50 1.81 -27.25
CA ALA A 387 28.44 1.22 -28.21
C ALA A 387 29.57 0.44 -27.53
N GLY A 388 29.95 0.84 -26.31
CA GLY A 388 31.06 0.25 -25.56
C GLY A 388 30.68 -1.00 -24.76
N GLN A 389 29.45 -1.06 -24.23
CA GLN A 389 29.02 -2.08 -23.26
C GLN A 389 27.77 -2.87 -23.71
N GLY A 390 27.25 -2.68 -24.92
CA GLY A 390 25.96 -3.30 -25.28
C GLY A 390 24.84 -2.90 -24.30
N ARG A 391 23.76 -3.70 -24.21
CA ARG A 391 22.60 -3.46 -23.36
C ARG A 391 22.79 -4.09 -21.99
N GLU A 392 22.87 -3.24 -20.98
CA GLU A 392 23.24 -3.59 -19.60
C GLU A 392 22.30 -2.97 -18.58
N LEU A 393 22.52 -3.31 -17.30
CA LEU A 393 21.79 -2.75 -16.17
C LEU A 393 22.45 -1.46 -15.68
N TRP A 394 21.66 -0.40 -15.62
CA TRP A 394 22.07 0.91 -15.13
C TRP A 394 21.27 1.31 -13.88
N ALA A 395 21.89 2.14 -13.04
CA ALA A 395 21.28 2.68 -11.83
C ALA A 395 21.46 4.19 -11.80
N THR A 396 20.48 4.89 -11.23
CA THR A 396 20.54 6.33 -10.98
C THR A 396 19.90 6.67 -9.64
N ASP A 397 20.43 7.68 -8.97
CA ASP A 397 19.82 8.32 -7.81
C ASP A 397 18.94 9.53 -8.20
N GLY A 398 18.69 9.73 -9.50
CA GLY A 398 17.99 10.89 -10.06
C GLY A 398 18.93 12.04 -10.47
N THR A 399 20.24 11.85 -10.39
CA THR A 399 21.26 12.81 -10.81
C THR A 399 22.14 12.22 -11.92
N ALA A 400 22.79 13.08 -12.72
CA ALA A 400 23.72 12.60 -13.75
C ALA A 400 24.98 11.98 -13.14
N GLU A 401 25.46 12.56 -12.03
CA GLU A 401 26.65 12.08 -11.29
C GLU A 401 26.42 10.73 -10.61
N GLY A 402 25.20 10.49 -10.14
CA GLY A 402 24.79 9.22 -9.55
C GLY A 402 24.30 8.19 -10.57
N THR A 403 24.23 8.55 -11.86
CA THR A 403 23.94 7.59 -12.93
C THR A 403 25.20 6.82 -13.31
N ARG A 404 25.13 5.49 -13.22
CA ARG A 404 26.24 4.62 -13.61
C ARG A 404 25.77 3.27 -14.11
N LEU A 405 26.63 2.65 -14.90
CA LEU A 405 26.57 1.22 -15.17
C LEU A 405 26.69 0.49 -13.83
N VAL A 406 25.77 -0.44 -13.55
CA VAL A 406 25.82 -1.21 -12.31
C VAL A 406 26.96 -2.20 -12.37
N LYS A 407 27.04 -2.93 -13.49
CA LYS A 407 28.08 -3.90 -13.85
C LYS A 407 28.01 -4.14 -15.35
N ASP A 408 29.17 -4.32 -15.99
CA ASP A 408 29.27 -4.83 -17.37
C ASP A 408 29.12 -6.35 -17.30
N ILE A 409 27.88 -6.85 -17.34
CA ILE A 409 27.58 -8.27 -17.09
C ILE A 409 28.08 -9.12 -18.26
N ALA A 410 27.86 -8.68 -19.50
CA ALA A 410 28.44 -9.27 -20.71
C ALA A 410 29.61 -8.39 -21.21
N PRO A 411 30.88 -8.72 -20.90
CA PRO A 411 31.97 -7.77 -21.07
C PRO A 411 32.14 -7.22 -22.50
N GLY A 412 32.29 -5.89 -22.60
CA GLY A 412 32.52 -5.21 -23.87
C GLY A 412 31.23 -4.98 -24.68
N PRO A 413 31.26 -4.93 -26.02
CA PRO A 413 30.11 -4.50 -26.81
C PRO A 413 28.97 -5.54 -26.89
N ALA A 414 29.08 -6.66 -26.18
CA ALA A 414 28.01 -7.65 -26.07
C ALA A 414 26.90 -7.13 -25.15
N SER A 415 25.66 -7.57 -25.35
CA SER A 415 24.54 -7.18 -24.49
C SER A 415 24.22 -8.30 -23.51
N SER A 416 24.09 -7.98 -22.22
CA SER A 416 23.53 -8.90 -21.23
C SER A 416 22.00 -9.00 -21.27
N GLU A 417 21.33 -8.12 -22.03
CA GLU A 417 19.87 -8.07 -22.20
C GLU A 417 19.08 -8.19 -20.87
N PRO A 418 19.28 -7.30 -19.88
CA PRO A 418 18.53 -7.37 -18.63
C PRO A 418 17.02 -7.20 -18.86
N ARG A 419 16.20 -8.06 -18.26
CA ARG A 419 14.72 -8.03 -18.39
C ARG A 419 14.01 -8.43 -17.10
N ASP A 420 12.71 -8.18 -17.06
CA ASP A 420 11.81 -8.57 -15.96
C ASP A 420 12.26 -7.96 -14.62
N LEU A 421 12.65 -6.68 -14.65
CA LEU A 421 13.19 -5.95 -13.50
C LEU A 421 12.16 -5.87 -12.37
N ARG A 422 12.48 -6.49 -11.24
CA ARG A 422 11.62 -6.51 -10.05
C ARG A 422 12.34 -5.96 -8.82
N ALA A 423 11.79 -4.88 -8.28
CA ALA A 423 12.18 -4.37 -6.98
C ALA A 423 11.61 -5.26 -5.86
N VAL A 424 12.47 -5.78 -4.99
CA VAL A 424 12.10 -6.58 -3.82
C VAL A 424 12.99 -6.19 -2.65
N ALA A 425 12.38 -5.63 -1.60
CA ALA A 425 13.09 -5.25 -0.37
C ALA A 425 14.38 -4.44 -0.63
N GLY A 426 14.36 -3.48 -1.56
CA GLY A 426 15.50 -2.62 -1.85
C GLY A 426 16.56 -3.20 -2.80
N ARG A 427 16.43 -4.45 -3.25
CA ARG A 427 17.22 -5.04 -4.33
C ARG A 427 16.42 -5.17 -5.62
N LEU A 428 17.16 -5.37 -6.70
CA LEU A 428 16.63 -5.67 -8.01
C LEU A 428 16.89 -7.15 -8.34
N PHE A 429 15.84 -7.87 -8.69
CA PHE A 429 15.89 -9.20 -9.31
C PHE A 429 15.53 -9.06 -10.79
N PHE A 430 16.27 -9.73 -11.65
CA PHE A 430 16.13 -9.60 -13.11
C PHE A 430 16.75 -10.81 -13.81
N SER A 431 16.47 -10.98 -15.10
CA SER A 431 17.18 -11.95 -15.95
C SER A 431 18.28 -11.26 -16.74
N ALA A 432 19.43 -11.90 -16.95
CA ALA A 432 20.54 -11.36 -17.77
C ALA A 432 21.50 -12.48 -18.23
N ASP A 433 22.25 -12.22 -19.31
CA ASP A 433 23.24 -13.12 -19.93
C ASP A 433 24.65 -12.57 -19.77
N ASP A 434 25.58 -13.31 -19.16
CA ASP A 434 26.99 -12.88 -19.03
C ASP A 434 27.89 -13.35 -20.20
N GLY A 435 27.30 -13.94 -21.23
CA GLY A 435 27.99 -14.54 -22.36
C GLY A 435 28.63 -15.90 -22.06
N ILE A 436 28.48 -16.41 -20.84
CA ILE A 436 29.00 -17.71 -20.40
C ILE A 436 27.86 -18.67 -20.05
N HIS A 437 26.85 -18.18 -19.33
CA HIS A 437 25.76 -18.99 -18.77
C HIS A 437 24.42 -18.84 -19.52
N GLY A 438 24.35 -18.02 -20.57
CA GLY A 438 23.07 -17.67 -21.19
C GLY A 438 22.21 -16.78 -20.28
N GLN A 439 20.96 -16.50 -20.67
CA GLN A 439 20.08 -15.63 -19.89
C GLN A 439 19.54 -16.35 -18.65
N GLU A 440 20.06 -15.96 -17.48
CA GLU A 440 19.88 -16.59 -16.17
C GLU A 440 19.33 -15.62 -15.12
N PRO A 441 18.96 -16.05 -13.88
CA PRO A 441 18.46 -15.16 -12.85
C PRO A 441 19.60 -14.42 -12.14
N TRP A 442 19.45 -13.11 -11.96
CA TRP A 442 20.43 -12.22 -11.33
C TRP A 442 19.81 -11.40 -10.19
N VAL A 443 20.69 -10.95 -9.29
CA VAL A 443 20.36 -10.02 -8.22
C VAL A 443 21.35 -8.86 -8.20
N SER A 444 20.86 -7.66 -7.86
CA SER A 444 21.68 -6.48 -7.63
C SER A 444 21.20 -5.69 -6.42
N ASP A 445 22.14 -5.17 -5.62
CA ASP A 445 21.91 -4.11 -4.64
C ASP A 445 22.32 -2.71 -5.17
N GLY A 446 22.64 -2.63 -6.46
CA GLY A 446 23.08 -1.43 -7.15
C GLY A 446 24.60 -1.28 -7.20
N THR A 447 25.37 -2.11 -6.50
CA THR A 447 26.84 -2.13 -6.60
C THR A 447 27.33 -3.20 -7.57
N GLU A 448 28.53 -3.03 -8.12
CA GLU A 448 29.14 -4.03 -9.00
C GLU A 448 29.39 -5.36 -8.27
N GLU A 449 29.88 -5.29 -7.02
CA GLU A 449 30.14 -6.47 -6.16
C GLU A 449 28.85 -7.19 -5.76
N GLY A 450 27.79 -6.43 -5.43
CA GLY A 450 26.48 -6.98 -5.11
C GLY A 450 25.65 -7.42 -6.32
N THR A 451 26.17 -7.24 -7.54
CA THR A 451 25.54 -7.67 -8.79
C THR A 451 26.13 -8.99 -9.27
N ARG A 452 25.35 -10.06 -9.11
CA ARG A 452 25.81 -11.42 -9.34
C ARG A 452 24.71 -12.33 -9.84
N LEU A 453 25.13 -13.35 -10.57
CA LEU A 453 24.33 -14.51 -10.91
C LEU A 453 23.74 -15.09 -9.62
N LEU A 454 22.44 -15.29 -9.63
CA LEU A 454 21.71 -15.83 -8.49
C LEU A 454 21.74 -17.37 -8.52
N ALA A 455 21.55 -17.95 -9.70
CA ALA A 455 21.73 -19.37 -9.99
C ALA A 455 22.02 -19.54 -11.50
N ASP A 456 22.76 -20.58 -11.88
CA ASP A 456 22.83 -21.09 -13.25
C ASP A 456 21.81 -22.23 -13.34
N VAL A 457 20.64 -21.97 -13.93
CA VAL A 457 19.51 -22.92 -13.91
C VAL A 457 19.70 -24.04 -14.93
N ASP A 458 20.23 -23.73 -16.12
CA ASP A 458 20.53 -24.70 -17.17
C ASP A 458 22.04 -24.69 -17.46
N GLU A 459 22.77 -25.55 -16.74
CA GLU A 459 24.23 -25.49 -16.63
C GLU A 459 24.96 -25.26 -17.97
N GLY A 460 25.82 -24.24 -17.97
CA GLY A 460 26.62 -23.88 -19.15
C GLY A 460 25.91 -22.86 -20.03
N PRO A 461 26.16 -22.82 -21.36
CA PRO A 461 25.79 -21.67 -22.19
C PRO A 461 24.31 -21.62 -22.60
N LEU A 462 23.43 -22.38 -21.95
CA LEU A 462 22.01 -22.48 -22.31
C LEU A 462 21.20 -21.48 -21.47
N ALA A 463 20.34 -20.70 -22.13
CA ALA A 463 19.52 -19.72 -21.45
C ALA A 463 18.28 -20.36 -20.80
N SER A 464 18.07 -20.08 -19.51
CA SER A 464 16.87 -20.48 -18.79
C SER A 464 15.70 -19.48 -18.90
N PHE A 465 15.92 -18.26 -19.41
CA PHE A 465 14.87 -17.24 -19.59
C PHE A 465 13.98 -17.03 -18.35
N PRO A 466 14.56 -16.61 -17.20
CA PRO A 466 13.82 -16.43 -15.97
C PRO A 466 12.91 -15.21 -16.03
N ARG A 467 11.70 -15.31 -15.47
CA ARG A 467 10.68 -14.24 -15.48
C ARG A 467 9.85 -14.20 -14.21
N GLU A 468 9.03 -13.14 -14.07
CA GLU A 468 7.96 -13.01 -13.07
C GLU A 468 8.41 -13.10 -11.59
N PHE A 469 9.62 -12.63 -11.27
CA PHE A 469 10.18 -12.64 -9.91
C PHE A 469 9.16 -12.17 -8.84
N THR A 470 8.87 -13.02 -7.85
CA THR A 470 7.82 -12.78 -6.85
C THR A 470 8.33 -13.10 -5.45
N PRO A 471 8.33 -12.14 -4.51
CA PRO A 471 8.77 -12.39 -3.13
C PRO A 471 7.72 -13.15 -2.32
N MET A 472 8.16 -14.13 -1.54
CA MET A 472 7.31 -14.87 -0.61
C MET A 472 8.14 -15.44 0.54
N GLY A 473 7.72 -15.20 1.80
CA GLY A 473 8.40 -15.77 2.96
C GLY A 473 9.90 -15.48 2.92
N ASP A 474 10.77 -16.48 3.11
CA ASP A 474 12.22 -16.26 3.03
C ASP A 474 12.84 -16.20 1.62
N GLU A 475 12.02 -16.35 0.57
CA GLU A 475 12.47 -16.70 -0.78
C GLU A 475 12.01 -15.70 -1.86
N ILE A 476 12.65 -15.81 -3.03
CA ILE A 476 12.21 -15.23 -4.31
C ILE A 476 11.83 -16.36 -5.26
N PHE A 477 10.62 -16.32 -5.80
CA PHE A 477 10.12 -17.29 -6.75
C PHE A 477 10.21 -16.76 -8.17
N PHE A 478 10.57 -17.63 -9.12
CA PHE A 478 10.59 -17.32 -10.56
C PHE A 478 10.43 -18.58 -11.41
N SER A 479 10.00 -18.45 -12.68
CA SER A 479 10.01 -19.56 -13.63
C SER A 479 11.15 -19.40 -14.59
N ALA A 480 11.77 -20.53 -14.91
CA ALA A 480 12.88 -20.63 -15.84
C ALA A 480 12.82 -21.97 -16.57
N GLN A 481 13.51 -22.08 -17.68
CA GLN A 481 13.54 -23.25 -18.57
C GLN A 481 14.81 -24.05 -18.33
N ARG A 482 14.68 -25.37 -18.29
CA ARG A 482 15.79 -26.31 -18.37
C ARG A 482 15.69 -27.12 -19.63
N SER A 483 16.83 -27.43 -20.23
CA SER A 483 16.93 -28.28 -21.42
C SER A 483 16.41 -29.69 -21.22
N ASP A 484 16.48 -30.23 -20.00
CA ASP A 484 16.06 -31.58 -19.63
C ASP A 484 14.60 -31.69 -19.16
N ALA A 485 14.00 -30.59 -18.69
CA ALA A 485 12.67 -30.60 -18.06
C ALA A 485 11.64 -29.63 -18.69
N GLY A 486 12.07 -28.62 -19.45
CA GLY A 486 11.19 -27.55 -19.93
C GLY A 486 11.07 -26.41 -18.91
N ARG A 487 9.97 -25.64 -18.96
CA ARG A 487 9.77 -24.48 -18.05
C ARG A 487 9.24 -24.93 -16.69
N GLU A 488 10.03 -24.66 -15.66
CA GLU A 488 9.81 -25.06 -14.27
C GLU A 488 9.78 -23.84 -13.35
N LEU A 489 9.33 -24.05 -12.11
CA LEU A 489 9.33 -23.07 -11.02
C LEU A 489 10.55 -23.28 -10.13
N PHE A 490 11.19 -22.17 -9.75
CA PHE A 490 12.33 -22.12 -8.85
C PHE A 490 12.02 -21.19 -7.68
N ALA A 491 12.59 -21.47 -6.52
CA ALA A 491 12.81 -20.42 -5.54
C ALA A 491 14.19 -20.49 -4.92
N LEU A 492 14.65 -19.31 -4.52
CA LEU A 492 15.98 -19.09 -3.97
C LEU A 492 15.83 -18.24 -2.70
N GLU A 493 16.63 -18.54 -1.69
CA GLU A 493 16.66 -17.75 -0.46
C GLU A 493 16.96 -16.27 -0.78
N ARG A 494 16.17 -15.36 -0.22
CA ARG A 494 16.47 -13.94 -0.28
C ARG A 494 17.72 -13.69 0.58
N PRO A 495 18.69 -12.87 0.12
CA PRO A 495 19.88 -12.58 0.91
C PRO A 495 19.52 -12.08 2.32
N ALA A 496 20.05 -12.72 3.37
CA ALA A 496 19.75 -12.40 4.78
C ALA A 496 20.02 -10.93 5.16
N ALA A 497 20.87 -10.23 4.39
CA ALA A 497 21.19 -8.82 4.56
C ALA A 497 20.04 -7.84 4.22
N LEU A 498 18.91 -8.32 3.70
CA LEU A 498 17.75 -7.51 3.28
C LEU A 498 16.57 -7.55 4.24
N ARG A 499 16.79 -8.10 5.43
CA ARG A 499 15.76 -8.24 6.43
C ARG A 499 16.27 -7.77 7.76
N CYS A 500 15.34 -7.21 8.52
CA CYS A 500 15.52 -7.18 9.94
C CYS A 500 15.63 -8.64 10.44
N GLN A 501 16.74 -8.95 11.09
CA GLN A 501 16.93 -10.19 11.84
C GLN A 501 16.64 -9.92 13.32
N PRO A 502 15.65 -10.59 13.92
CA PRO A 502 15.27 -10.32 15.30
C PRO A 502 16.42 -10.73 16.24
N SER A 503 16.64 -9.93 17.28
CA SER A 503 17.64 -10.20 18.31
C SER A 503 17.20 -9.62 19.64
N GLU A 504 17.94 -9.89 20.72
CA GLU A 504 17.70 -9.27 22.02
C GLU A 504 17.71 -7.74 21.98
N ARG A 505 18.26 -7.10 20.93
CA ARG A 505 18.33 -5.64 20.78
C ARG A 505 17.41 -5.07 19.71
N ARG A 506 16.78 -5.94 18.90
CA ARG A 506 16.12 -5.55 17.65
C ARG A 506 14.78 -6.23 17.48
N LEU A 507 13.73 -5.40 17.35
CA LEU A 507 12.41 -5.83 16.91
C LEU A 507 12.36 -5.83 15.39
N CYS A 508 11.68 -6.83 14.83
CA CYS A 508 11.37 -6.88 13.41
C CYS A 508 9.86 -6.90 13.22
N LEU A 509 9.35 -5.92 12.49
CA LEU A 509 7.92 -5.69 12.24
C LEU A 509 7.66 -5.74 10.73
N HIS A 510 6.40 -5.96 10.33
CA HIS A 510 5.91 -6.03 8.96
C HIS A 510 6.70 -7.05 8.12
N GLU A 511 6.65 -8.32 8.52
CA GLU A 511 7.36 -9.44 7.90
C GLU A 511 8.89 -9.20 7.76
N GLY A 512 9.47 -8.48 8.72
CA GLY A 512 10.91 -8.17 8.75
C GLY A 512 11.34 -7.02 7.85
N ARG A 513 10.38 -6.26 7.29
CA ARG A 513 10.66 -5.02 6.54
C ARG A 513 11.18 -3.91 7.45
N LEU A 514 10.59 -3.75 8.63
CA LEU A 514 10.97 -2.70 9.58
C LEU A 514 11.78 -3.30 10.72
N GLY A 515 12.94 -2.73 11.00
CA GLY A 515 13.71 -3.02 12.20
C GLY A 515 13.68 -1.85 13.17
N VAL A 516 13.51 -2.14 14.46
CA VAL A 516 13.51 -1.12 15.51
C VAL A 516 14.53 -1.49 16.57
N GLU A 517 15.34 -0.52 16.96
CA GLU A 517 16.33 -0.63 18.03
C GLU A 517 16.17 0.53 19.00
N LEU A 518 16.62 0.33 20.24
CA LEU A 518 16.59 1.35 21.28
C LEU A 518 17.95 1.47 21.95
N ASP A 519 18.51 2.68 21.94
CA ASP A 519 19.65 3.06 22.76
C ASP A 519 19.19 3.99 23.88
N TRP A 520 19.89 3.97 25.01
CA TRP A 520 19.56 4.79 26.17
C TRP A 520 20.79 5.35 26.87
N SER A 521 20.62 6.45 27.60
CA SER A 521 21.65 7.03 28.47
C SER A 521 21.08 7.30 29.86
N ASP A 522 21.85 6.94 30.88
CA ASP A 522 21.54 7.30 32.26
C ASP A 522 21.78 8.81 32.47
N PRO A 523 20.79 9.59 32.89
CA PRO A 523 20.90 11.05 32.92
C PRO A 523 21.90 11.57 33.96
N GLN A 524 22.20 10.80 35.01
CA GLN A 524 23.13 11.22 36.07
C GLN A 524 24.57 10.82 35.75
N THR A 525 24.76 9.58 35.33
CA THR A 525 26.09 8.99 35.09
C THR A 525 26.56 9.15 33.64
N ARG A 526 25.65 9.48 32.72
CA ARG A 526 25.84 9.47 31.25
C ARG A 526 26.29 8.13 30.70
N THR A 527 26.02 7.04 31.43
CA THR A 527 26.36 5.70 30.99
C THR A 527 25.43 5.29 29.84
N PRO A 528 25.95 4.91 28.67
CA PRO A 528 25.12 4.44 27.57
C PRO A 528 24.71 2.98 27.80
N GLY A 529 23.58 2.60 27.22
CA GLY A 529 23.15 1.22 27.14
C GLY A 529 22.09 1.01 26.08
N ILE A 530 21.58 -0.22 26.05
CA ILE A 530 20.74 -0.74 24.97
C ILE A 530 19.46 -1.32 25.53
N GLY A 531 18.35 -1.12 24.83
CA GLY A 531 17.07 -1.69 25.19
C GLY A 531 17.00 -3.17 24.83
N GLN A 532 16.37 -3.97 25.69
CA GLN A 532 16.05 -5.37 25.40
C GLN A 532 14.70 -5.46 24.69
N ALA A 533 14.72 -5.91 23.44
CA ALA A 533 13.55 -6.03 22.58
C ALA A 533 12.67 -7.23 22.96
N ARG A 534 11.35 -7.02 23.00
CA ARG A 534 10.34 -8.07 23.07
C ARG A 534 9.25 -7.81 22.02
N SER A 535 9.08 -8.78 21.11
CA SER A 535 8.01 -8.74 20.11
C SER A 535 6.68 -9.18 20.73
N TRP A 536 5.59 -8.48 20.35
CA TRP A 536 4.22 -8.83 20.72
C TRP A 536 3.42 -9.27 19.49
N SER A 537 3.68 -8.63 18.35
CA SER A 537 3.06 -8.95 17.07
C SER A 537 3.96 -8.49 15.92
N ASP A 538 3.52 -8.74 14.69
CA ASP A 538 4.18 -8.19 13.50
C ASP A 538 4.05 -6.66 13.36
N THR A 539 3.24 -6.00 14.19
CA THR A 539 3.03 -4.54 14.13
C THR A 539 3.40 -3.81 15.41
N SER A 540 3.73 -4.51 16.49
CA SER A 540 4.05 -3.89 17.78
C SER A 540 5.06 -4.67 18.62
N GLY A 541 5.78 -3.93 19.46
CA GLY A 541 6.87 -4.43 20.30
C GLY A 541 7.10 -3.54 21.51
N SER A 542 7.94 -4.00 22.43
CA SER A 542 8.40 -3.20 23.57
C SER A 542 9.90 -3.36 23.81
N PHE A 543 10.48 -2.41 24.53
CA PHE A 543 11.85 -2.45 25.02
C PHE A 543 11.88 -2.30 26.53
N ALA A 544 12.71 -3.13 27.17
CA ALA A 544 13.10 -2.96 28.58
C ALA A 544 14.45 -2.22 28.64
N VAL A 545 14.51 -1.17 29.45
CA VAL A 545 15.70 -0.34 29.69
C VAL A 545 16.25 -0.61 31.10
N SER A 546 15.38 -0.97 32.04
CA SER A 546 15.67 -1.35 33.41
C SER A 546 16.04 -2.84 33.56
N GLN A 547 16.79 -3.19 34.61
CA GLN A 547 17.06 -4.60 34.93
C GLN A 547 15.79 -5.23 35.54
N GLY A 548 15.31 -6.33 34.93
CA GLY A 548 14.08 -7.01 35.35
C GLY A 548 13.11 -7.33 34.20
N GLY A 549 13.37 -6.83 32.98
CA GLY A 549 12.56 -7.13 31.79
C GLY A 549 11.22 -6.39 31.74
N SER A 550 11.01 -5.40 32.62
CA SER A 550 9.87 -4.50 32.61
C SER A 550 9.85 -3.67 31.33
N ALA A 551 8.72 -3.63 30.64
CA ALA A 551 8.59 -2.80 29.44
C ALA A 551 8.63 -1.33 29.86
N ASP A 552 9.59 -0.58 29.33
CA ASP A 552 9.79 0.85 29.60
C ASP A 552 9.36 1.71 28.40
N VAL A 553 9.51 1.17 27.18
CA VAL A 553 9.12 1.82 25.92
C VAL A 553 8.33 0.84 25.07
N VAL A 554 7.25 1.30 24.46
CA VAL A 554 6.43 0.56 23.50
C VAL A 554 6.50 1.22 22.13
N VAL A 555 6.46 0.40 21.09
CA VAL A 555 6.49 0.84 19.69
C VAL A 555 5.42 0.14 18.89
N LYS A 556 4.92 0.84 17.87
CA LYS A 556 3.89 0.35 16.97
C LYS A 556 4.11 0.94 15.58
N ALA A 557 3.97 0.10 14.57
CA ALA A 557 4.01 0.48 13.16
C ALA A 557 2.70 0.06 12.49
N LEU A 558 1.96 1.02 11.93
CA LEU A 558 0.72 0.77 11.18
C LEU A 558 0.94 0.98 9.69
N ASP A 559 0.38 0.12 8.86
CA ASP A 559 0.34 0.33 7.42
C ASP A 559 -0.76 1.35 7.06
N ALA A 560 -0.35 2.53 6.59
CA ALA A 560 -1.24 3.59 6.15
C ALA A 560 -1.03 3.95 4.67
N HIS A 561 -0.49 3.03 3.85
CA HIS A 561 -0.22 3.31 2.44
C HIS A 561 -1.49 3.71 1.67
N LEU A 562 -2.65 3.17 2.04
CA LEU A 562 -3.94 3.54 1.44
C LEU A 562 -4.38 4.98 1.78
N LEU A 563 -3.85 5.58 2.85
CA LEU A 563 -4.20 6.93 3.29
C LEU A 563 -3.21 7.97 2.76
N ASN A 564 -1.91 7.71 2.90
CA ASN A 564 -0.86 8.68 2.57
C ASN A 564 0.42 8.04 2.01
N GLY A 565 0.37 6.78 1.57
CA GLY A 565 1.52 6.11 0.94
C GLY A 565 2.68 5.76 1.88
N SER A 566 2.50 5.84 3.20
CA SER A 566 3.57 5.59 4.20
C SER A 566 3.12 4.63 5.31
N PHE A 567 4.09 4.06 6.03
CA PHE A 567 3.81 3.55 7.38
C PHE A 567 3.60 4.71 8.35
N TRP A 568 2.86 4.48 9.42
CA TRP A 568 2.82 5.35 10.59
C TRP A 568 3.56 4.68 11.73
N PHE A 569 4.52 5.38 12.32
CA PHE A 569 5.32 4.86 13.42
C PHE A 569 5.04 5.63 14.70
N PHE A 570 4.80 4.89 15.78
CA PHE A 570 4.51 5.40 17.11
C PHE A 570 5.53 4.85 18.09
N SER A 571 6.06 5.71 18.96
CA SER A 571 6.92 5.31 20.08
C SER A 571 6.53 6.11 21.32
N GLY A 572 6.55 5.49 22.49
CA GLY A 572 6.16 6.13 23.73
C GLY A 572 6.41 5.19 24.90
N GLY A 573 6.39 5.70 26.14
CA GLY A 573 6.77 4.89 27.27
C GLY A 573 6.71 5.62 28.60
N VAL A 574 7.43 5.07 29.57
CA VAL A 574 7.49 5.55 30.97
C VAL A 574 8.92 5.55 31.51
N SER A 575 9.92 5.54 30.62
CA SER A 575 11.35 5.45 30.97
C SER A 575 11.83 6.68 31.74
N GLU A 576 12.57 6.46 32.83
CA GLU A 576 13.33 7.53 33.54
C GLU A 576 14.70 7.80 32.93
N ARG A 577 15.07 7.04 31.89
CA ARG A 577 16.28 7.27 31.11
C ARG A 577 15.98 8.03 29.84
N GLU A 578 16.99 8.73 29.35
CA GLU A 578 16.96 9.33 28.02
C GLU A 578 17.08 8.20 26.99
N VAL A 579 16.19 8.17 25.99
CA VAL A 579 16.10 7.06 25.03
C VAL A 579 16.00 7.54 23.59
N TRP A 580 16.65 6.81 22.68
CA TRP A 580 16.58 6.99 21.24
C TRP A 580 16.05 5.71 20.60
N VAL A 581 14.85 5.78 20.03
CA VAL A 581 14.24 4.68 19.29
C VAL A 581 14.54 4.89 17.82
N THR A 582 15.31 4.00 17.20
CA THR A 582 15.65 4.08 15.78
C THR A 582 14.88 3.03 15.01
N ALA A 583 13.98 3.47 14.13
CA ALA A 583 13.33 2.63 13.15
C ALA A 583 14.15 2.64 11.85
N THR A 584 14.24 1.50 11.18
CA THR A 584 14.92 1.30 9.89
C THR A 584 14.01 0.54 8.95
N ASP A 585 13.75 1.06 7.75
CA ASP A 585 13.12 0.30 6.68
C ASP A 585 14.19 -0.41 5.86
N PHE A 586 14.32 -1.73 6.05
CA PHE A 586 15.30 -2.55 5.35
C PHE A 586 15.04 -2.64 3.84
N SER A 587 13.84 -2.27 3.37
CA SER A 587 13.53 -2.19 1.95
C SER A 587 14.00 -0.90 1.27
N THR A 588 14.26 0.16 2.03
CA THR A 588 14.69 1.45 1.48
C THR A 588 16.05 1.91 2.02
N GLY A 589 16.52 1.32 3.11
CA GLY A 589 17.69 1.74 3.87
C GLY A 589 17.47 3.01 4.69
N ARG A 590 16.26 3.59 4.67
CA ARG A 590 15.97 4.81 5.44
C ARG A 590 15.82 4.51 6.92
N THR A 591 16.28 5.44 7.74
CA THR A 591 16.18 5.38 9.20
C THR A 591 15.50 6.62 9.75
N ARG A 592 14.76 6.47 10.85
CA ARG A 592 14.21 7.59 11.61
C ARG A 592 14.40 7.34 13.10
N THR A 593 14.84 8.36 13.82
CA THR A 593 15.10 8.28 15.26
C THR A 593 14.13 9.16 16.03
N PHE A 594 13.50 8.60 17.06
CA PHE A 594 12.62 9.27 18.02
C PHE A 594 13.38 9.43 19.33
N HIS A 595 13.46 10.65 19.84
CA HIS A 595 14.21 10.97 21.05
C HIS A 595 13.25 11.32 22.17
N HIS A 596 13.22 10.52 23.23
CA HIS A 596 12.40 10.77 24.41
C HIS A 596 13.28 11.18 25.58
N LEU A 597 12.89 12.25 26.26
CA LEU A 597 13.58 12.75 27.44
C LEU A 597 13.26 11.89 28.67
N PRO A 598 14.10 11.91 29.72
CA PRO A 598 13.81 11.25 30.99
C PRO A 598 12.42 11.64 31.55
N GLY A 599 11.56 10.66 31.78
CA GLY A 599 10.22 10.86 32.32
C GLY A 599 9.20 11.41 31.31
N ASP A 600 9.52 11.42 30.02
CA ASP A 600 8.53 11.73 28.98
C ASP A 600 7.45 10.65 28.93
N LEU A 601 6.20 11.06 29.14
CA LEU A 601 5.02 10.18 29.17
C LEU A 601 4.19 10.32 27.89
N CYS A 602 4.57 11.24 27.00
CA CYS A 602 3.88 11.47 25.74
C CYS A 602 4.52 10.67 24.62
N GLY A 603 3.70 9.93 23.88
CA GLY A 603 4.15 9.27 22.66
C GLY A 603 4.57 10.29 21.59
N GLN A 604 5.45 9.86 20.69
CA GLN A 604 5.83 10.56 19.47
C GLN A 604 5.34 9.76 18.26
N VAL A 605 4.92 10.47 17.22
CA VAL A 605 4.40 9.88 15.98
C VAL A 605 5.07 10.45 14.73
N ALA A 606 5.29 9.58 13.75
CA ALA A 606 5.69 9.93 12.40
C ALA A 606 4.69 9.36 11.39
N PHE A 607 3.91 10.23 10.72
CA PHE A 607 2.93 9.82 9.72
C PHE A 607 3.51 9.55 8.33
N SER A 608 4.73 10.01 8.06
CA SER A 608 5.50 9.68 6.86
C SER A 608 6.62 8.67 7.12
N SER A 609 6.69 8.11 8.34
CA SER A 609 7.69 7.18 8.94
C SER A 609 9.19 7.44 8.73
N PHE A 610 9.62 7.85 7.54
CA PHE A 610 11.01 8.06 7.13
C PHE A 610 11.19 9.31 6.24
N GLY A 611 10.19 10.19 6.17
CA GLY A 611 10.30 11.53 5.55
C GLY A 611 10.93 12.56 6.48
N ASP A 612 11.32 13.71 5.93
CA ASP A 612 12.01 14.81 6.64
C ASP A 612 11.05 15.71 7.45
N GLU A 613 9.75 15.38 7.48
CA GLU A 613 8.78 16.16 8.26
C GLU A 613 9.16 16.16 9.76
N PRO A 614 9.01 17.31 10.45
CA PRO A 614 9.20 17.37 11.89
C PRO A 614 8.34 16.30 12.59
N LEU A 615 8.90 15.62 13.59
CA LEU A 615 8.11 14.78 14.49
C LEU A 615 6.99 15.65 15.06
N VAL A 616 5.75 15.18 14.99
CA VAL A 616 4.62 15.90 15.57
C VAL A 616 4.74 15.76 17.09
N PRO A 617 5.09 16.82 17.83
CA PRO A 617 5.07 16.76 19.28
C PRO A 617 3.60 16.82 19.69
N THR A 618 3.08 15.74 20.25
CA THR A 618 1.73 15.74 20.84
C THR A 618 1.78 16.47 22.18
N GLN A 619 1.76 17.81 22.09
CA GLN A 619 1.73 18.82 23.16
C GLN A 619 2.57 18.56 24.42
N THR A 620 3.63 19.36 24.59
CA THR A 620 4.13 19.72 25.91
C THR A 620 3.04 20.47 26.67
N SER A 621 2.32 19.82 27.58
CA SER A 621 1.63 20.59 28.61
C SER A 621 2.67 21.09 29.60
N SER A 622 2.87 22.40 29.61
CA SER A 622 3.34 23.09 30.80
C SER A 622 2.39 22.71 31.95
N GLU A 623 2.94 22.08 32.98
CA GLU A 623 2.22 21.60 34.17
C GLU A 623 1.20 20.48 33.88
N SER A 624 1.64 19.24 34.05
CA SER A 624 0.78 18.14 34.48
C SER A 624 -0.01 18.62 35.69
N ARG A 625 -1.24 19.08 35.46
CA ARG A 625 -2.22 19.24 36.52
C ARG A 625 -2.62 17.81 36.84
N ALA A 626 -2.00 17.25 37.88
CA ALA A 626 -2.45 16.01 38.49
C ALA A 626 -4.00 16.04 38.54
N PRO A 627 -4.69 14.97 38.10
CA PRO A 627 -6.11 14.84 38.36
C PRO A 627 -6.32 15.13 39.84
N THR A 628 -7.22 16.07 40.14
CA THR A 628 -7.54 16.39 41.53
C THR A 628 -7.97 15.07 42.18
N PRO A 629 -7.32 14.59 43.26
CA PRO A 629 -7.79 13.39 43.93
C PRO A 629 -9.28 13.59 44.22
N PRO A 630 -10.16 12.61 43.98
CA PRO A 630 -11.51 12.72 44.48
C PRO A 630 -11.39 13.03 45.97
N GLY A 631 -11.96 14.17 46.39
CA GLY A 631 -12.03 14.51 47.82
C GLY A 631 -12.62 13.31 48.57
N PRO A 632 -12.24 13.07 49.84
CA PRO A 632 -12.48 11.82 50.55
C PRO A 632 -13.96 11.41 50.44
N GLY A 633 -14.24 10.58 49.45
CA GLY A 633 -15.54 9.99 49.17
C GLY A 633 -15.54 8.68 49.92
N GLU A 634 -16.35 8.65 50.98
CA GLU A 634 -16.67 7.53 51.85
C GLU A 634 -15.96 6.22 51.49
N THR A 635 -14.88 5.93 52.24
CA THR A 635 -14.41 4.57 52.48
C THR A 635 -15.57 3.75 53.04
N ALA A 636 -16.35 3.15 52.15
CA ALA A 636 -17.24 2.04 52.49
C ALA A 636 -16.35 0.80 52.58
N ALA A 637 -15.85 0.52 53.78
CA ALA A 637 -15.30 -0.79 54.08
C ALA A 637 -16.41 -1.82 53.85
N LEU A 638 -16.28 -2.62 52.79
CA LEU A 638 -17.12 -3.78 52.56
C LEU A 638 -16.83 -4.79 53.69
N PRO A 639 -17.85 -5.27 54.42
CA PRO A 639 -17.64 -6.26 55.47
C PRO A 639 -17.27 -7.60 54.83
N ASP A 640 -16.14 -8.15 55.27
CA ASP A 640 -15.73 -9.56 55.12
C ASP A 640 -16.14 -10.24 53.80
N GLU A 641 -15.46 -9.91 52.71
CA GLU A 641 -15.30 -10.80 51.56
C GLU A 641 -14.16 -10.23 50.69
N THR A 642 -13.30 -11.11 50.18
CA THR A 642 -12.16 -10.81 49.28
C THR A 642 -12.42 -9.61 48.35
N CYS A 643 -11.47 -8.67 48.25
CA CYS A 643 -11.61 -7.51 47.37
C CYS A 643 -12.07 -7.96 45.97
N PRO A 644 -13.10 -7.35 45.38
CA PRO A 644 -13.60 -7.78 44.07
C PRO A 644 -12.52 -7.54 43.01
N VAL A 645 -12.02 -8.63 42.41
CA VAL A 645 -11.10 -8.58 41.25
C VAL A 645 -11.94 -8.70 39.99
N PRO A 646 -11.98 -7.68 39.11
CA PRO A 646 -12.64 -7.82 37.81
C PRO A 646 -12.02 -8.98 37.02
N LEU A 647 -12.86 -9.76 36.32
CA LEU A 647 -12.41 -10.93 35.54
C LEU A 647 -11.41 -10.58 34.43
N ASP A 648 -11.41 -9.33 34.00
CA ASP A 648 -10.62 -8.72 32.94
C ASP A 648 -9.49 -7.81 33.50
N ALA A 649 -9.27 -7.81 34.82
CA ALA A 649 -8.15 -7.12 35.42
C ALA A 649 -6.85 -7.93 35.31
N HIS A 650 -5.74 -7.23 35.08
CA HIS A 650 -4.41 -7.80 35.08
C HIS A 650 -3.74 -7.64 36.45
N LEU A 651 -3.03 -8.66 36.91
CA LEU A 651 -2.42 -8.66 38.23
C LEU A 651 -0.93 -8.29 38.16
N LEU A 652 -0.50 -7.34 39.00
CA LEU A 652 0.88 -6.86 39.12
C LEU A 652 1.39 -6.95 40.57
N GLN A 653 2.71 -6.83 40.74
CA GLN A 653 3.45 -6.87 42.01
C GLN A 653 3.08 -8.09 42.86
N GLY A 654 3.30 -9.30 42.33
CA GLY A 654 3.01 -10.54 43.05
C GLY A 654 1.52 -10.73 43.36
N ASN A 655 0.64 -10.36 42.43
CA ASN A 655 -0.82 -10.37 42.57
C ASN A 655 -1.40 -9.41 43.62
N ARG A 656 -0.65 -8.36 43.99
CA ARG A 656 -1.16 -7.34 44.93
C ARG A 656 -2.07 -6.34 44.24
N PHE A 657 -1.78 -5.91 43.01
CA PHE A 657 -2.57 -4.88 42.33
C PHE A 657 -3.34 -5.47 41.16
N ALA A 658 -4.65 -5.24 41.13
CA ALA A 658 -5.49 -5.53 39.97
C ALA A 658 -5.67 -4.26 39.12
N VAL A 659 -5.32 -4.34 37.84
CA VAL A 659 -5.36 -3.22 36.90
C VAL A 659 -6.33 -3.52 35.77
N GLN A 660 -7.44 -2.77 35.72
CA GLN A 660 -8.44 -2.85 34.65
C GLN A 660 -8.39 -1.56 33.80
N VAL A 661 -8.43 -1.71 32.48
CA VAL A 661 -8.43 -0.57 31.56
C VAL A 661 -9.68 -0.61 30.69
N ARG A 662 -10.41 0.49 30.65
CA ARG A 662 -11.60 0.68 29.81
C ARG A 662 -11.37 1.83 28.85
N TRP A 663 -11.97 1.77 27.66
CA TRP A 663 -11.81 2.79 26.63
C TRP A 663 -13.16 3.19 26.03
N GLN A 664 -13.22 4.41 25.48
CA GLN A 664 -14.38 4.94 24.79
C GLN A 664 -13.98 5.84 23.61
N THR A 665 -14.72 5.73 22.51
CA THR A 665 -14.54 6.56 21.29
C THR A 665 -15.69 7.55 21.15
N ARG A 666 -15.44 8.81 20.75
CA ARG A 666 -16.52 9.72 20.32
C ARG A 666 -16.81 9.63 18.84
N ARG A 667 -15.79 9.37 18.00
CA ARG A 667 -15.95 9.16 16.55
C ARG A 667 -16.45 7.75 16.25
N GLY A 668 -17.39 7.60 15.30
CA GLY A 668 -17.91 6.30 14.88
C GLY A 668 -19.06 5.71 15.73
N GLY A 669 -19.79 6.53 16.50
CA GLY A 669 -21.02 6.13 17.17
C GLY A 669 -20.90 5.76 18.65
N GLY A 670 -19.82 6.13 19.35
CA GLY A 670 -19.78 6.05 20.82
C GLY A 670 -19.37 4.68 21.37
N ARG A 671 -18.49 3.92 20.70
CA ARG A 671 -18.11 2.57 21.16
C ARG A 671 -17.29 2.63 22.44
N GLN A 672 -17.52 1.66 23.32
CA GLN A 672 -16.79 1.47 24.58
C GLN A 672 -16.40 -0.01 24.75
N GLY A 673 -15.32 -0.28 25.49
CA GLY A 673 -14.88 -1.65 25.76
C GLY A 673 -13.84 -1.74 26.88
N THR A 674 -13.52 -2.96 27.30
CA THR A 674 -12.34 -3.23 28.15
C THR A 674 -11.15 -3.56 27.26
N ALA A 675 -9.99 -2.98 27.57
CA ALA A 675 -8.74 -3.31 26.91
C ALA A 675 -8.25 -4.71 27.33
N ARG A 676 -7.54 -5.38 26.42
CA ARG A 676 -6.96 -6.71 26.66
C ARG A 676 -5.55 -6.58 27.20
N PRO A 677 -5.26 -7.08 28.42
CA PRO A 677 -3.92 -7.00 28.99
C PRO A 677 -2.97 -8.08 28.47
N ALA A 678 -1.69 -7.76 28.47
CA ALA A 678 -0.58 -8.71 28.38
C ALA A 678 0.55 -8.26 29.34
N SER A 679 0.99 -9.16 30.23
CA SER A 679 2.08 -8.85 31.17
C SER A 679 3.42 -8.79 30.45
N SER A 680 4.20 -7.74 30.69
CA SER A 680 5.61 -7.71 30.31
C SER A 680 6.53 -8.12 31.46
N SER A 681 6.17 -7.81 32.70
CA SER A 681 6.89 -8.24 33.91
C SER A 681 5.93 -8.32 35.11
N GLU A 682 6.46 -8.47 36.32
CA GLU A 682 5.68 -8.31 37.56
C GLU A 682 5.25 -6.85 37.80
N GLU A 683 5.94 -5.88 37.21
CA GLU A 683 5.72 -4.45 37.48
C GLU A 683 4.95 -3.74 36.37
N SER A 684 4.83 -4.38 35.18
CA SER A 684 4.37 -3.75 33.96
C SER A 684 3.39 -4.62 33.15
N ALA A 685 2.34 -3.98 32.65
CA ALA A 685 1.36 -4.56 31.72
C ALA A 685 1.14 -3.65 30.53
N THR A 686 1.02 -4.25 29.34
CA THR A 686 0.63 -3.55 28.11
C THR A 686 -0.81 -3.91 27.75
N TYR A 687 -1.53 -2.99 27.10
CA TYR A 687 -2.93 -3.16 26.76
C TYR A 687 -3.21 -2.82 25.29
N SER A 688 -4.14 -3.56 24.71
CA SER A 688 -4.66 -3.35 23.36
C SER A 688 -6.16 -3.09 23.41
N PHE A 689 -6.66 -2.07 22.71
CA PHE A 689 -8.06 -1.62 22.81
C PHE A 689 -8.96 -2.37 21.82
N PHE A 690 -8.50 -2.48 20.57
CA PHE A 690 -9.31 -2.99 19.46
C PHE A 690 -8.91 -4.38 19.02
N ARG A 691 -7.61 -4.58 18.78
CA ARG A 691 -7.04 -5.81 18.23
C ARG A 691 -5.87 -6.25 19.11
N PRO A 692 -5.77 -7.53 19.50
CA PRO A 692 -4.71 -8.02 20.40
C PRO A 692 -3.31 -7.67 19.91
N GLU A 693 -3.12 -7.63 18.59
CA GLU A 693 -1.83 -7.43 17.94
C GLU A 693 -1.36 -5.98 17.99
N ASN A 694 -2.17 -5.04 18.51
CA ASN A 694 -1.92 -3.62 18.42
C ASN A 694 -1.84 -2.97 19.82
N LEU A 695 -0.62 -2.74 20.31
CA LEU A 695 -0.40 -2.08 21.60
C LEU A 695 -0.85 -0.62 21.59
N ASP A 696 -1.64 -0.24 22.59
CA ASP A 696 -2.21 1.11 22.74
C ASP A 696 -1.78 1.79 24.06
N LEU A 697 -1.51 1.02 25.12
CA LEU A 697 -1.18 1.56 26.45
C LEU A 697 -0.14 0.68 27.18
N LEU A 698 0.73 1.31 27.98
CA LEU A 698 1.63 0.67 28.93
C LEU A 698 1.31 1.19 30.33
N VAL A 699 1.12 0.31 31.32
CA VAL A 699 0.87 0.65 32.72
C VAL A 699 1.93 -0.03 33.60
N GLN A 700 2.48 0.72 34.55
CA GLN A 700 3.43 0.25 35.55
C GLN A 700 2.96 0.58 36.96
N VAL A 701 3.17 -0.38 37.88
CA VAL A 701 3.02 -0.18 39.33
C VAL A 701 4.36 -0.53 39.96
N LEU A 702 5.00 0.47 40.58
CA LEU A 702 6.36 0.37 41.12
C LEU A 702 6.34 0.43 42.65
N ASP A 703 7.07 -0.47 43.31
CA ASP A 703 7.31 -0.40 44.75
C ASP A 703 8.39 0.63 45.06
N ARG A 704 7.96 1.87 45.32
CA ARG A 704 8.84 2.99 45.70
C ARG A 704 8.84 3.25 47.20
N ARG A 705 8.33 2.31 48.03
CA ARG A 705 8.11 2.56 49.46
C ARG A 705 9.40 2.84 50.24
N GLN A 706 10.52 2.27 49.80
CA GLN A 706 11.83 2.53 50.41
C GLN A 706 12.35 3.96 50.12
N GLU A 707 11.88 4.58 49.04
CA GLU A 707 12.36 5.89 48.56
C GLU A 707 11.40 7.02 48.93
N THR A 708 10.10 6.78 48.78
CA THR A 708 9.04 7.80 48.87
C THR A 708 7.98 7.47 49.91
N GLY A 709 7.96 6.23 50.43
CA GLY A 709 6.91 5.73 51.32
C GLY A 709 5.66 5.19 50.61
N HIS A 710 5.60 5.26 49.28
CA HIS A 710 4.42 4.90 48.49
C HIS A 710 4.72 3.93 47.35
N PHE A 711 3.69 3.25 46.84
CA PHE A 711 3.69 2.72 45.48
C PHE A 711 3.39 3.84 44.49
N GLN A 712 4.07 3.78 43.35
CA GLN A 712 3.86 4.71 42.24
C GLN A 712 3.12 3.99 41.11
N VAL A 713 2.13 4.66 40.53
CA VAL A 713 1.48 4.23 39.29
C VAL A 713 1.89 5.16 38.17
N ARG A 714 2.29 4.63 37.02
CA ARG A 714 2.56 5.43 35.82
C ARG A 714 2.11 4.70 34.56
N TRP A 715 1.77 5.45 33.53
CA TRP A 715 1.36 4.89 32.26
C TRP A 715 1.81 5.78 31.10
N GLY A 716 2.03 5.15 29.95
CA GLY A 716 2.34 5.79 28.67
C GLY A 716 1.33 5.34 27.61
N ALA A 717 1.01 6.22 26.66
CA ALA A 717 -0.01 5.97 25.64
C ALA A 717 0.54 6.05 24.22
N LEU A 718 0.05 5.17 23.34
CA LEU A 718 0.21 5.21 21.88
C LEU A 718 -1.13 5.41 21.17
N THR A 719 -2.14 5.86 21.91
CA THR A 719 -3.53 5.99 21.46
C THR A 719 -4.07 7.37 21.81
N ASP A 720 -4.88 7.94 20.91
CA ASP A 720 -5.59 9.20 21.10
C ASP A 720 -7.03 8.97 21.62
N VAL A 721 -7.40 7.72 21.91
CA VAL A 721 -8.72 7.31 22.41
C VAL A 721 -8.86 7.64 23.89
N ALA A 722 -10.05 8.03 24.34
CA ALA A 722 -10.31 8.22 25.77
C ALA A 722 -10.25 6.88 26.52
N TYR A 723 -9.63 6.86 27.70
CA TYR A 723 -9.52 5.65 28.52
C TYR A 723 -9.59 5.94 30.03
N GLN A 724 -9.88 4.89 30.79
CA GLN A 724 -9.90 4.86 32.25
C GLN A 724 -9.07 3.67 32.73
N ILE A 725 -8.20 3.90 33.72
CA ILE A 725 -7.39 2.90 34.39
C ILE A 725 -7.86 2.81 35.84
N ASP A 726 -8.35 1.64 36.24
CA ASP A 726 -8.71 1.32 37.61
C ASP A 726 -7.63 0.41 38.20
N VAL A 727 -6.96 0.88 39.27
CA VAL A 727 -5.94 0.12 40.02
C VAL A 727 -6.46 -0.15 41.41
N THR A 728 -6.60 -1.42 41.77
CA THR A 728 -7.06 -1.86 43.10
C THR A 728 -5.92 -2.53 43.85
N ASP A 729 -5.56 -2.03 45.04
CA ASP A 729 -4.68 -2.73 45.98
C ASP A 729 -5.50 -3.83 46.68
N LEU A 730 -5.26 -5.09 46.32
CA LEU A 730 -5.97 -6.24 46.85
C LEU A 730 -5.62 -6.56 48.32
N SER A 731 -4.59 -5.92 48.88
CA SER A 731 -4.24 -6.05 50.30
C SER A 731 -5.02 -5.09 51.20
N THR A 732 -5.43 -3.93 50.68
CA THR A 732 -6.16 -2.89 51.43
C THR A 732 -7.59 -2.67 50.92
N CYS A 733 -7.93 -3.23 49.76
CA CYS A 733 -9.10 -2.94 48.94
C CYS A 733 -9.24 -1.46 48.55
N GLU A 734 -8.16 -0.69 48.55
CA GLU A 734 -8.16 0.70 48.05
C GLU A 734 -8.17 0.71 46.52
N LEU A 735 -9.04 1.53 45.92
CA LEU A 735 -9.17 1.72 44.48
C LEU A 735 -8.72 3.14 44.08
N ARG A 736 -7.85 3.22 43.07
CA ARG A 736 -7.47 4.46 42.38
C ARG A 736 -7.94 4.41 40.93
N THR A 737 -8.56 5.49 40.47
CA THR A 737 -9.05 5.62 39.09
C THR A 737 -8.37 6.79 38.40
N TYR A 738 -7.82 6.54 37.22
CA TYR A 738 -7.18 7.54 36.36
C TYR A 738 -7.94 7.63 35.04
N THR A 739 -8.29 8.83 34.60
CA THR A 739 -9.06 9.05 33.36
C THR A 739 -8.28 9.92 32.40
N HIS A 740 -8.35 9.58 31.12
CA HIS A 740 -7.72 10.29 30.03
C HIS A 740 -8.75 10.66 28.96
N SER A 741 -8.64 11.88 28.43
CA SER A 741 -9.56 12.39 27.40
C SER A 741 -9.07 12.05 26.01
N GLU A 742 -9.97 11.97 25.04
CA GLU A 742 -9.61 11.75 23.63
C GLU A 742 -8.86 12.96 23.06
N GLY A 743 -7.79 12.73 22.28
CA GLY A 743 -7.14 13.76 21.46
C GLY A 743 -5.62 13.91 21.61
N ASP A 744 -4.97 13.21 22.55
CA ASP A 744 -3.53 13.26 22.79
C ASP A 744 -2.94 11.87 23.10
N LEU A 745 -1.70 11.65 22.68
CA LEU A 745 -0.94 10.41 22.89
C LEU A 745 -0.19 10.42 24.24
N CYS A 746 -0.71 11.14 25.24
CA CYS A 746 -0.03 11.32 26.52
C CYS A 746 -0.52 10.35 27.59
N GLY A 747 0.43 9.86 28.39
CA GLY A 747 0.18 9.11 29.59
C GLY A 747 0.14 9.99 30.84
N GLY A 748 0.44 9.40 32.00
CA GLY A 748 0.42 10.09 33.28
C GLY A 748 1.09 9.31 34.40
N SER A 749 1.17 9.93 35.58
CA SER A 749 1.79 9.32 36.75
C SER A 749 1.20 9.83 38.06
N ASP A 750 1.09 8.93 39.03
CA ASP A 750 0.80 9.22 40.44
C ASP A 750 1.95 8.66 41.30
N ALA A 751 2.78 9.56 41.82
CA ALA A 751 3.95 9.24 42.64
C ALA A 751 3.59 8.80 44.07
N ALA A 752 2.35 8.98 44.51
CA ALA A 752 1.89 8.69 45.87
C ALA A 752 0.54 7.94 45.86
N ALA A 753 0.41 6.95 44.97
CA ALA A 753 -0.85 6.27 44.69
C ALA A 753 -1.36 5.43 45.86
N PHE A 754 -0.49 4.62 46.48
CA PHE A 754 -0.82 3.72 47.61
C PHE A 754 0.27 3.72 48.69
#